data_AF-A0A7L4EGZ5-F1
#
_entry.id   AF-A0A7L4EGZ5-F1
#
_cell.length_a   1.000
_cell.length_b   1.000
_cell.length_c   1.000
_cell.angle_alpha   90.00
_cell.angle_beta   90.00
_cell.angle_gamma   90.00
#
_symmetry.space_group_name_H-M   'P 1'
#
loop_
_entity.id
_entity.type
_entity.pdbx_description
1 polymer ?
#
loop_
_entity_poly.entity_id
_entity_poly.type
_entity_poly.pdbx_seq_one_letter_code
_entity_poly.pdbx_strand_id
1 'polypeptide(L)'
;PFPRRFLTSKEQFHAYLRAGGEEEEEKEEKEEKEEKEEEEQVSSAQSEPPAKRVKAEELGQDGESRGDAGEEEKERPEKKRARGQNKSRPCMKPSSYEQSRLCPSVTQGCAGQCHFGPRCRFLHDVSEYLAAKPADLGRRCVLFDTFGRCPYGVTCRFGRAHLGDGHQNLVNAALARQWEGKVLVRNSLSKELQQRLRKRKFSFRKAEEFLRALRGGKGGNASGGSAEVSNCTAPHEGLGDSPALQSSRGAPSIPTLGPLTDEDVTKLRPCEKKKLEIQGKLYLAPLTTCGNLPFRRVCKRFGADVTCGEMAVCTNLLQGQSSEWALLKRHHTEDVFGVQLEGAFPDTMTKCAELLNRTIDVDFVDINVGCPIDLVYKKGGGCALMTRSNKFEQIVRGMNSVSSEHLEPSWWSPVRPGLTFPPLQVLDVPLTVKIRTGVQEKVNVAHKIIPRIREWGASMVTLHGRSREQRYTRSADWEYIAECARVASPMPLFGNGDILSYEDANRAMQMGVSGIMIARQVRVGALIKPWLFTEIKEQRHWDISSSERFDILKDFTNYGLEHWGSDTQGVEKTRKFLLEWLSFLCRYIPVGLLEHLPQRINERPPYYLGRDYLETLMASQNVDDWIKISELLLGPVPPSFTFLPKHKANSYR
;
A
#
# COMPACT_ATOMS: atom_id res chain seq x y z
N PRO A 1 -18.44 -25.36 -9.55
CA PRO A 1 -18.49 -24.04 -8.90
C PRO A 1 -19.27 -22.96 -9.68
N PHE A 2 -19.70 -23.23 -10.92
CA PHE A 2 -20.43 -22.28 -11.76
C PHE A 2 -21.60 -23.01 -12.43
N PRO A 3 -22.83 -22.47 -12.34
CA PRO A 3 -23.96 -22.95 -13.15
C PRO A 3 -23.61 -22.89 -14.64
N ARG A 4 -23.94 -23.95 -15.40
CA ARG A 4 -23.58 -24.07 -16.82
C ARG A 4 -24.02 -22.86 -17.67
N ARG A 5 -25.17 -22.26 -17.35
CA ARG A 5 -25.75 -21.11 -18.08
C ARG A 5 -24.82 -19.88 -18.16
N PHE A 6 -23.92 -19.69 -17.19
CA PHE A 6 -23.01 -18.54 -17.18
C PHE A 6 -21.66 -18.83 -17.85
N LEU A 7 -21.34 -20.09 -18.17
CA LEU A 7 -20.05 -20.47 -18.74
C LEU A 7 -20.02 -20.17 -20.24
N THR A 8 -18.92 -19.55 -20.70
CA THR A 8 -18.76 -19.16 -22.11
C THR A 8 -17.34 -19.47 -22.61
N SER A 9 -17.14 -19.51 -23.92
CA SER A 9 -15.79 -19.59 -24.48
C SER A 9 -15.05 -18.25 -24.33
N LYS A 10 -13.72 -18.28 -24.46
CA LYS A 10 -12.91 -17.05 -24.44
C LYS A 10 -13.28 -16.14 -25.63
N GLU A 11 -13.55 -16.76 -26.76
CA GLU A 11 -13.85 -16.12 -28.04
C GLU A 11 -15.21 -15.41 -27.96
N GLN A 12 -16.22 -16.08 -27.41
CA GLN A 12 -17.56 -15.53 -27.13
C GLN A 12 -17.50 -14.41 -26.07
N PHE A 13 -16.84 -14.63 -24.94
CA PHE A 13 -16.65 -13.60 -23.91
C PHE A 13 -16.09 -12.29 -24.48
N HIS A 14 -15.07 -12.38 -25.33
CA HIS A 14 -14.49 -11.20 -25.97
C HIS A 14 -15.31 -10.68 -27.16
N ALA A 15 -16.18 -11.49 -27.79
CA ALA A 15 -17.13 -11.03 -28.81
C ALA A 15 -18.21 -10.15 -28.18
N TYR A 16 -18.90 -10.66 -27.16
CA TYR A 16 -19.88 -9.93 -26.36
C TYR A 16 -19.34 -8.58 -25.85
N LEU A 17 -18.10 -8.54 -25.32
CA LEU A 17 -17.47 -7.30 -24.87
C LEU A 17 -17.11 -6.30 -26.00
N ARG A 18 -16.96 -6.77 -27.24
CA ARG A 18 -16.79 -5.92 -28.44
C ARG A 18 -18.13 -5.42 -28.98
N ALA A 19 -19.17 -6.25 -28.91
CA ALA A 19 -20.54 -5.95 -29.33
C ALA A 19 -21.33 -5.09 -28.31
N GLY A 20 -20.68 -4.50 -27.30
CA GLY A 20 -21.35 -3.65 -26.32
C GLY A 20 -22.36 -4.35 -25.38
N GLY A 21 -22.54 -5.67 -25.51
CA GLY A 21 -23.58 -6.45 -24.84
C GLY A 21 -24.78 -6.80 -25.72
N GLU A 22 -24.84 -6.30 -26.96
CA GLU A 22 -26.01 -6.38 -27.86
C GLU A 22 -26.36 -7.82 -28.31
N GLU A 23 -25.44 -8.79 -28.20
CA GLU A 23 -25.67 -10.20 -28.58
C GLU A 23 -26.67 -10.96 -27.67
N GLU A 24 -27.01 -10.45 -26.48
CA GLU A 24 -28.00 -11.07 -25.59
C GLU A 24 -29.35 -10.34 -25.55
N GLU A 25 -29.43 -9.01 -25.71
CA GLU A 25 -30.74 -8.34 -25.84
C GLU A 25 -31.50 -8.87 -27.07
N GLU A 26 -30.80 -9.09 -28.19
CA GLU A 26 -31.36 -9.74 -29.38
C GLU A 26 -31.68 -11.25 -29.23
N LYS A 27 -31.27 -11.88 -28.11
CA LYS A 27 -31.57 -13.29 -27.80
C LYS A 27 -32.67 -13.41 -26.76
N GLU A 28 -32.66 -12.63 -25.69
CA GLU A 28 -33.79 -12.57 -24.76
C GLU A 28 -35.05 -12.09 -25.52
N GLU A 29 -34.95 -11.12 -26.42
CA GLU A 29 -36.06 -10.73 -27.32
C GLU A 29 -36.46 -11.81 -28.35
N LYS A 30 -35.63 -12.83 -28.61
CA LYS A 30 -35.97 -13.94 -29.51
C LYS A 30 -36.50 -15.13 -28.73
N GLU A 31 -35.91 -15.49 -27.59
CA GLU A 31 -36.42 -16.52 -26.69
C GLU A 31 -37.79 -16.12 -26.10
N GLU A 32 -38.03 -14.85 -25.74
CA GLU A 32 -39.37 -14.34 -25.38
C GLU A 32 -40.38 -14.31 -26.54
N LYS A 33 -39.94 -14.41 -27.80
CA LYS A 33 -40.81 -14.50 -28.98
C LYS A 33 -41.04 -15.96 -29.37
N GLU A 34 -40.01 -16.80 -29.31
CA GLU A 34 -40.10 -18.23 -29.54
C GLU A 34 -40.96 -18.92 -28.45
N GLU A 35 -40.85 -18.56 -27.16
CA GLU A 35 -41.78 -19.06 -26.13
C GLU A 35 -43.24 -18.63 -26.38
N LYS A 36 -43.47 -17.46 -26.98
CA LYS A 36 -44.83 -16.99 -27.35
C LYS A 36 -45.37 -17.63 -28.64
N GLU A 37 -44.50 -17.96 -29.58
CA GLU A 37 -44.87 -18.65 -30.83
C GLU A 37 -45.03 -20.17 -30.61
N GLU A 38 -44.30 -20.79 -29.67
CA GLU A 38 -44.49 -22.20 -29.28
C GLU A 38 -45.81 -22.44 -28.52
N GLU A 39 -46.33 -21.48 -27.75
CA GLU A 39 -47.68 -21.60 -27.14
C GLU A 39 -48.82 -21.54 -28.18
N GLU A 40 -48.64 -20.91 -29.36
CA GLU A 40 -49.66 -20.85 -30.41
C GLU A 40 -49.59 -21.99 -31.46
N GLN A 41 -48.49 -22.76 -31.54
CA GLN A 41 -48.31 -23.78 -32.60
C GLN A 41 -48.44 -25.25 -32.19
N VAL A 42 -49.00 -25.56 -31.01
CA VAL A 42 -49.34 -26.95 -30.63
C VAL A 42 -50.64 -27.44 -31.31
N SER A 43 -50.71 -27.37 -32.64
CA SER A 43 -51.73 -28.09 -33.44
C SER A 43 -51.32 -28.39 -34.89
N SER A 44 -50.49 -29.41 -35.12
CA SER A 44 -50.55 -30.41 -36.22
C SER A 44 -49.19 -31.10 -36.41
N ALA A 45 -49.14 -32.22 -37.14
CA ALA A 45 -48.17 -33.28 -36.85
C ALA A 45 -47.34 -33.78 -38.05
N GLN A 46 -46.16 -34.35 -37.71
CA GLN A 46 -45.40 -35.40 -38.41
C GLN A 46 -44.75 -35.13 -39.79
N SER A 47 -43.42 -35.32 -39.87
CA SER A 47 -42.78 -36.39 -40.68
C SER A 47 -41.24 -36.48 -40.49
N GLU A 48 -40.64 -37.58 -40.97
CA GLU A 48 -39.28 -38.07 -40.67
C GLU A 48 -38.18 -37.68 -41.71
N PRO A 49 -36.87 -37.93 -41.44
CA PRO A 49 -35.74 -37.28 -42.14
C PRO A 49 -34.99 -38.15 -43.17
N PRO A 50 -34.10 -37.56 -44.00
CA PRO A 50 -33.09 -38.28 -44.78
C PRO A 50 -31.63 -38.03 -44.31
N ALA A 51 -30.68 -38.85 -44.81
CA ALA A 51 -29.36 -39.05 -44.18
C ALA A 51 -28.12 -38.68 -45.03
N LYS A 52 -27.01 -38.47 -44.32
CA LYS A 52 -25.56 -38.66 -44.66
C LYS A 52 -25.08 -38.52 -46.11
N ARG A 53 -23.96 -37.80 -46.28
CA ARG A 53 -22.84 -38.23 -47.16
C ARG A 53 -21.47 -37.74 -46.66
N VAL A 54 -20.42 -38.45 -47.06
CA VAL A 54 -19.02 -38.30 -46.64
C VAL A 54 -18.11 -38.21 -47.87
N LYS A 55 -17.09 -37.36 -47.81
CA LYS A 55 -15.78 -37.43 -48.49
C LYS A 55 -14.90 -36.35 -47.83
N ALA A 56 -13.57 -36.36 -47.80
CA ALA A 56 -12.46 -37.30 -48.02
C ALA A 56 -11.23 -36.38 -48.23
N GLU A 57 -10.04 -36.84 -47.88
CA GLU A 57 -8.84 -36.01 -47.74
C GLU A 57 -8.16 -35.68 -49.08
N GLU A 58 -7.30 -34.64 -49.09
CA GLU A 58 -6.13 -34.61 -49.97
C GLU A 58 -4.96 -33.86 -49.31
N LEU A 59 -3.75 -34.39 -49.48
CA LEU A 59 -2.47 -33.89 -48.93
C LEU A 59 -1.69 -33.16 -50.04
N GLY A 60 -0.94 -32.11 -49.68
CA GLY A 60 -0.04 -31.40 -50.58
C GLY A 60 1.22 -30.92 -49.85
N GLN A 61 2.39 -31.21 -50.42
CA GLN A 61 3.72 -31.03 -49.81
C GLN A 61 4.46 -29.78 -50.28
N ASP A 62 5.32 -29.28 -49.38
CA ASP A 62 6.67 -28.72 -49.56
C ASP A 62 6.99 -27.58 -50.55
N GLY A 63 7.87 -26.67 -50.09
CA GLY A 63 8.44 -25.59 -50.89
C GLY A 63 9.43 -24.72 -50.10
N GLU A 64 10.69 -25.16 -49.97
CA GLU A 64 11.79 -24.31 -49.47
C GLU A 64 12.29 -23.33 -50.55
N SER A 65 12.78 -22.15 -50.16
CA SER A 65 13.71 -21.36 -50.97
C SER A 65 14.67 -20.52 -50.11
N ARG A 66 15.85 -20.22 -50.67
CA ARG A 66 17.01 -19.56 -50.03
C ARG A 66 17.48 -18.36 -50.86
N GLY A 67 18.13 -17.39 -50.18
CA GLY A 67 18.84 -16.24 -50.79
C GLY A 67 18.10 -14.91 -50.56
N ASP A 68 18.75 -13.75 -50.40
CA ASP A 68 20.19 -13.44 -50.34
C ASP A 68 20.44 -12.19 -49.46
N ALA A 69 21.69 -11.76 -49.29
CA ALA A 69 22.14 -10.81 -48.27
C ALA A 69 22.18 -9.32 -48.69
N GLY A 70 22.16 -8.44 -47.67
CA GLY A 70 22.97 -7.22 -47.66
C GLY A 70 22.26 -5.88 -47.75
N GLU A 71 22.22 -5.13 -46.63
CA GLU A 71 22.62 -3.71 -46.56
C GLU A 71 22.79 -3.27 -45.09
N GLU A 72 23.89 -2.57 -44.77
CA GLU A 72 24.24 -2.18 -43.39
C GLU A 72 23.80 -0.73 -43.07
N GLU A 73 22.82 -0.55 -42.17
CA GLU A 73 22.60 0.74 -41.51
C GLU A 73 23.31 0.84 -40.15
N LYS A 74 24.08 1.92 -39.96
CA LYS A 74 24.87 2.17 -38.73
C LYS A 74 23.98 2.37 -37.51
N GLU A 75 24.07 1.44 -36.54
CA GLU A 75 23.39 1.57 -35.26
C GLU A 75 23.76 2.85 -34.49
N ARG A 76 22.74 3.54 -33.99
CA ARG A 76 22.90 4.62 -33.00
C ARG A 76 23.25 4.01 -31.63
N PRO A 77 24.12 4.65 -30.82
CA PRO A 77 24.65 4.04 -29.60
C PRO A 77 23.54 3.59 -28.62
N GLU A 78 23.58 2.31 -28.22
CA GLU A 78 22.61 1.70 -27.30
C GLU A 78 22.42 2.57 -26.04
N LYS A 79 21.20 3.07 -25.83
CA LYS A 79 20.82 3.69 -24.55
C LYS A 79 20.96 2.64 -23.44
N LYS A 80 21.89 2.88 -22.50
CA LYS A 80 22.20 2.03 -21.34
C LYS A 80 20.95 1.32 -20.80
N ARG A 81 20.83 0.01 -21.08
CA ARG A 81 19.66 -0.82 -20.75
C ARG A 81 19.29 -0.66 -19.27
N ALA A 82 18.07 -0.21 -18.99
CA ALA A 82 17.58 0.02 -17.63
C ALA A 82 17.75 -1.25 -16.76
N ARG A 83 18.27 -1.09 -15.53
CA ARG A 83 18.48 -2.19 -14.56
C ARG A 83 17.44 -2.07 -13.43
N GLY A 84 16.74 -3.17 -13.12
CA GLY A 84 15.61 -3.21 -12.17
C GLY A 84 14.50 -4.19 -12.58
N GLN A 85 13.41 -4.26 -11.80
CA GLN A 85 12.12 -4.82 -12.23
C GLN A 85 11.32 -3.75 -13.02
N ASN A 86 10.34 -4.17 -13.84
CA ASN A 86 9.49 -3.29 -14.66
C ASN A 86 10.20 -2.46 -15.76
N LYS A 87 11.31 -2.98 -16.30
CA LYS A 87 12.14 -2.31 -17.34
C LYS A 87 11.38 -1.96 -18.62
N SER A 88 10.36 -2.74 -18.97
CA SER A 88 9.55 -2.61 -20.18
C SER A 88 8.27 -1.79 -19.95
N ARG A 89 8.12 -1.12 -18.81
CA ARG A 89 6.93 -0.29 -18.54
C ARG A 89 7.11 1.08 -19.21
N PRO A 90 6.21 1.51 -20.11
CA PRO A 90 6.29 2.84 -20.70
C PRO A 90 6.20 3.92 -19.61
N CYS A 91 6.89 5.03 -19.83
CA CYS A 91 6.81 6.16 -18.91
C CYS A 91 5.47 6.87 -19.11
N MET A 92 4.49 6.56 -18.25
CA MET A 92 3.16 7.20 -18.24
C MET A 92 3.20 8.67 -17.76
N LYS A 93 4.21 9.44 -18.17
CA LYS A 93 4.26 10.89 -18.07
C LYS A 93 4.18 11.44 -19.49
N PRO A 94 3.00 11.88 -19.96
CA PRO A 94 2.92 12.66 -21.20
C PRO A 94 3.82 13.89 -21.07
N SER A 95 4.80 14.09 -21.95
CA SER A 95 5.67 15.26 -21.89
C SER A 95 4.94 16.58 -22.21
N SER A 96 3.78 16.50 -22.87
CA SER A 96 2.95 17.63 -23.28
C SER A 96 2.42 18.48 -22.11
N TYR A 97 2.08 17.88 -20.96
CA TYR A 97 1.55 18.65 -19.82
C TYR A 97 2.57 19.61 -19.18
N GLU A 98 3.86 19.51 -19.52
CA GLU A 98 4.92 20.37 -18.98
C GLU A 98 5.16 21.64 -19.83
N GLN A 99 4.58 21.72 -21.02
CA GLN A 99 4.80 22.84 -21.95
C GLN A 99 3.91 24.05 -21.60
N SER A 100 2.61 23.82 -21.40
CA SER A 100 1.61 24.88 -21.14
C SER A 100 1.15 24.88 -19.67
N ARG A 101 2.07 25.05 -18.72
CA ARG A 101 1.73 25.15 -17.28
C ARG A 101 1.55 26.59 -16.85
N LEU A 102 0.47 26.87 -16.12
CA LEU A 102 0.34 28.11 -15.34
C LEU A 102 1.43 28.25 -14.28
N CYS A 103 1.85 29.49 -14.05
CA CYS A 103 2.79 29.83 -13.01
C CYS A 103 2.17 29.58 -11.62
N PRO A 104 2.91 28.98 -10.66
CA PRO A 104 2.39 28.77 -9.31
C PRO A 104 1.87 30.04 -8.61
N SER A 105 2.47 31.21 -8.88
CA SER A 105 1.99 32.51 -8.36
C SER A 105 0.58 32.85 -8.86
N VAL A 106 0.27 32.55 -10.12
CA VAL A 106 -1.06 32.77 -10.72
C VAL A 106 -2.08 31.85 -10.07
N THR A 107 -1.75 30.56 -9.92
CA THR A 107 -2.64 29.59 -9.24
C THR A 107 -2.85 29.88 -7.74
N GLN A 108 -1.95 30.66 -7.12
CA GLN A 108 -2.05 31.10 -5.73
C GLN A 108 -2.71 32.48 -5.58
N GLY A 109 -3.12 33.14 -6.67
CA GLY A 109 -3.73 34.47 -6.64
C GLY A 109 -2.73 35.62 -6.44
N CYS A 110 -1.43 35.37 -6.51
CA CYS A 110 -0.36 36.36 -6.35
C CYS A 110 0.44 36.57 -7.66
N ALA A 111 -0.24 36.54 -8.81
CA ALA A 111 0.37 36.60 -10.15
C ALA A 111 1.44 37.69 -10.31
N GLY A 112 1.15 38.92 -9.83
CA GLY A 112 2.07 40.07 -9.86
C GLY A 112 3.33 39.95 -8.98
N GLN A 113 3.45 38.90 -8.17
CA GLN A 113 4.60 38.60 -7.31
C GLN A 113 5.45 37.43 -7.85
N CYS A 114 5.33 37.11 -9.15
CA CYS A 114 6.16 36.09 -9.78
C CYS A 114 7.66 36.45 -9.67
N HIS A 115 8.41 35.67 -8.89
CA HIS A 115 9.85 35.87 -8.67
C HIS A 115 10.69 35.93 -9.96
N PHE A 116 10.23 35.28 -11.04
CA PHE A 116 10.91 35.26 -12.34
C PHE A 116 10.40 36.34 -13.31
N GLY A 117 9.26 36.97 -13.00
CA GLY A 117 8.60 37.98 -13.84
C GLY A 117 8.52 37.56 -15.32
N PRO A 118 8.94 38.43 -16.27
CA PRO A 118 8.87 38.13 -17.71
C PRO A 118 9.84 37.03 -18.17
N ARG A 119 10.78 36.59 -17.33
CA ARG A 119 11.67 35.44 -17.62
C ARG A 119 11.12 34.11 -17.11
N CYS A 120 9.87 34.09 -16.63
CA CYS A 120 9.25 32.86 -16.18
C CYS A 120 8.91 31.93 -17.35
N ARG A 121 9.26 30.66 -17.23
CA ARG A 121 8.92 29.61 -18.21
C ARG A 121 7.42 29.23 -18.19
N PHE A 122 6.65 29.69 -17.21
CA PHE A 122 5.25 29.31 -17.01
C PHE A 122 4.30 30.40 -17.50
N LEU A 123 3.15 29.98 -18.02
CA LEU A 123 2.09 30.87 -18.49
C LEU A 123 1.56 31.75 -17.35
N HIS A 124 1.33 33.03 -17.67
CA HIS A 124 0.66 33.98 -16.76
C HIS A 124 -0.75 34.33 -17.21
N ASP A 125 -1.06 34.15 -18.50
CA ASP A 125 -2.41 34.27 -19.03
C ASP A 125 -3.22 33.00 -18.72
N VAL A 126 -4.37 33.19 -18.06
CA VAL A 126 -5.31 32.13 -17.69
C VAL A 126 -6.16 31.68 -18.88
N SER A 127 -6.50 32.59 -19.79
CA SER A 127 -7.26 32.30 -21.01
C SER A 127 -6.42 31.49 -22.00
N GLU A 128 -5.14 31.85 -22.19
CA GLU A 128 -4.19 31.07 -22.99
C GLU A 128 -4.04 29.64 -22.42
N TYR A 129 -3.88 29.52 -21.10
CA TYR A 129 -3.84 28.22 -20.45
C TYR A 129 -5.13 27.40 -20.66
N LEU A 130 -6.30 28.02 -20.52
CA LEU A 130 -7.58 27.32 -20.68
C LEU A 130 -7.85 26.91 -22.13
N ALA A 131 -7.32 27.63 -23.12
CA ALA A 131 -7.34 27.24 -24.52
C ALA A 131 -6.40 26.05 -24.81
N ALA A 132 -5.23 25.99 -24.16
CA ALA A 132 -4.27 24.88 -24.30
C ALA A 132 -4.61 23.65 -23.43
N LYS A 133 -5.39 23.82 -22.37
CA LYS A 133 -5.87 22.77 -21.48
C LYS A 133 -6.87 21.87 -22.23
N PRO A 134 -6.79 20.53 -22.11
CA PRO A 134 -7.78 19.65 -22.71
C PRO A 134 -9.21 19.94 -22.21
N ALA A 135 -10.24 19.56 -22.96
CA ALA A 135 -11.64 19.74 -22.55
C ALA A 135 -11.92 19.12 -21.17
N ASP A 136 -12.76 19.74 -20.35
CA ASP A 136 -13.12 19.21 -19.01
C ASP A 136 -13.90 17.89 -19.10
N LEU A 137 -13.70 17.03 -18.11
CA LEU A 137 -14.10 15.61 -18.09
C LEU A 137 -15.56 15.38 -17.69
N GLY A 138 -16.25 16.39 -17.17
CA GLY A 138 -17.63 16.27 -16.70
C GLY A 138 -18.23 17.57 -16.18
N ARG A 139 -19.53 17.57 -15.91
CA ARG A 139 -20.31 18.74 -15.46
C ARG A 139 -20.28 18.99 -13.95
N ARG A 140 -19.69 18.09 -13.15
CA ARG A 140 -19.62 18.17 -11.68
C ARG A 140 -18.18 17.99 -11.21
N CYS A 141 -17.82 18.66 -10.11
CA CYS A 141 -16.48 18.54 -9.53
C CYS A 141 -16.61 18.07 -8.09
N VAL A 142 -16.21 16.83 -7.80
CA VAL A 142 -16.34 16.26 -6.44
C VAL A 142 -15.71 17.14 -5.34
N LEU A 143 -14.60 17.86 -5.64
CA LEU A 143 -13.97 18.74 -4.66
C LEU A 143 -14.78 20.01 -4.38
N PHE A 144 -15.46 20.55 -5.40
CA PHE A 144 -16.37 21.67 -5.21
C PHE A 144 -17.66 21.22 -4.51
N ASP A 145 -18.27 20.13 -4.98
CA ASP A 145 -19.48 19.54 -4.40
C ASP A 145 -19.29 19.14 -2.93
N THR A 146 -18.09 18.69 -2.52
CA THR A 146 -17.80 18.27 -1.14
C THR A 146 -17.38 19.43 -0.24
N PHE A 147 -16.45 20.29 -0.70
CA PHE A 147 -15.78 21.29 0.16
C PHE A 147 -16.27 22.73 -0.08
N GLY A 148 -17.20 22.94 -1.00
CA GLY A 148 -17.66 24.25 -1.43
C GLY A 148 -16.64 25.06 -2.24
N ARG A 149 -15.41 24.58 -2.42
CA ARG A 149 -14.36 25.22 -3.21
C ARG A 149 -13.38 24.16 -3.73
N CYS A 150 -13.07 24.19 -5.02
CA CYS A 150 -12.06 23.30 -5.59
C CYS A 150 -10.65 23.87 -5.38
N PRO A 151 -9.72 23.21 -4.69
CA PRO A 151 -8.37 23.75 -4.45
C PRO A 151 -7.52 23.88 -5.73
N TYR A 152 -7.92 23.24 -6.83
CA TYR A 152 -7.21 23.29 -8.11
C TYR A 152 -7.68 24.41 -9.04
N GLY A 153 -8.82 25.06 -8.75
CA GLY A 153 -9.35 26.19 -9.52
C GLY A 153 -9.31 25.97 -11.04
N VAL A 154 -8.70 26.90 -11.76
CA VAL A 154 -8.57 26.87 -13.24
C VAL A 154 -7.87 25.61 -13.78
N THR A 155 -6.98 24.99 -13.00
CA THR A 155 -6.27 23.75 -13.40
C THR A 155 -7.10 22.49 -13.24
N CYS A 156 -8.24 22.56 -12.53
CA CYS A 156 -9.15 21.43 -12.33
C CYS A 156 -9.72 20.95 -13.67
N ARG A 157 -9.70 19.63 -13.91
CA ARG A 157 -10.30 18.94 -15.07
C ARG A 157 -11.84 18.92 -15.06
N PHE A 158 -12.45 19.58 -14.10
CA PHE A 158 -13.90 19.78 -13.94
C PHE A 158 -14.21 21.27 -13.70
N GLY A 159 -13.36 22.16 -14.22
CA GLY A 159 -13.40 23.60 -13.98
C GLY A 159 -14.74 24.24 -14.34
N ARG A 160 -15.37 23.83 -15.46
CA ARG A 160 -16.71 24.30 -15.87
C ARG A 160 -17.79 24.15 -14.79
N ALA A 161 -17.63 23.27 -13.81
CA ALA A 161 -18.58 23.10 -12.71
C ALA A 161 -18.45 24.18 -11.61
N HIS A 162 -17.33 24.92 -11.56
CA HIS A 162 -16.99 25.80 -10.44
C HIS A 162 -16.12 27.02 -10.81
N LEU A 163 -16.13 27.42 -12.09
CA LEU A 163 -15.48 28.65 -12.58
C LEU A 163 -16.56 29.63 -13.06
N GLY A 164 -16.49 30.87 -12.59
CA GLY A 164 -17.39 31.96 -12.98
C GLY A 164 -16.84 32.88 -14.07
N ASP A 165 -17.57 33.95 -14.37
CA ASP A 165 -17.25 34.93 -15.42
C ASP A 165 -15.93 35.65 -15.14
N GLY A 166 -14.88 35.37 -15.93
CA GLY A 166 -13.50 35.84 -15.66
C GLY A 166 -12.58 34.75 -15.07
N HIS A 167 -13.04 33.51 -15.00
CA HIS A 167 -12.29 32.32 -14.55
C HIS A 167 -11.95 32.30 -13.05
N GLN A 168 -12.62 33.09 -12.21
CA GLN A 168 -12.54 32.95 -10.76
C GLN A 168 -13.15 31.62 -10.29
N ASN A 169 -12.52 31.04 -9.29
CA ASN A 169 -12.97 29.83 -8.61
C ASN A 169 -14.14 30.16 -7.68
N LEU A 170 -15.33 29.64 -7.99
CA LEU A 170 -16.55 29.83 -7.20
C LEU A 170 -16.39 29.24 -5.79
N VAL A 171 -17.14 29.79 -4.84
CA VAL A 171 -17.15 29.36 -3.44
C VAL A 171 -18.59 29.25 -2.95
N ASN A 172 -19.05 28.03 -2.65
CA ASN A 172 -20.24 27.81 -1.83
C ASN A 172 -19.86 28.07 -0.37
N ALA A 173 -20.27 29.24 0.15
CA ALA A 173 -19.87 29.70 1.48
C ALA A 173 -20.36 28.80 2.62
N ALA A 174 -21.49 28.11 2.48
CA ALA A 174 -22.01 27.22 3.51
C ALA A 174 -21.13 25.96 3.67
N LEU A 175 -20.83 25.29 2.55
CA LEU A 175 -19.92 24.14 2.54
C LEU A 175 -18.48 24.55 2.90
N ALA A 176 -17.99 25.68 2.40
CA ALA A 176 -16.64 26.15 2.71
C ALA A 176 -16.43 26.37 4.22
N ARG A 177 -17.40 27.00 4.91
CA ARG A 177 -17.39 27.17 6.38
C ARG A 177 -17.42 25.84 7.12
N GLN A 178 -18.14 24.83 6.61
CA GLN A 178 -18.18 23.49 7.22
C GLN A 178 -16.81 22.81 7.23
N TRP A 179 -15.92 23.12 6.28
CA TRP A 179 -14.59 22.51 6.14
C TRP A 179 -13.43 23.44 6.50
N GLU A 180 -13.71 24.68 6.89
CA GLU A 180 -12.71 25.66 7.31
C GLU A 180 -11.90 25.14 8.52
N GLY A 181 -10.58 25.28 8.46
CA GLY A 181 -9.65 24.76 9.48
C GLY A 181 -9.50 23.23 9.57
N LYS A 182 -10.32 22.42 8.89
CA LYS A 182 -10.28 20.95 9.01
C LYS A 182 -9.13 20.34 8.20
N VAL A 183 -8.18 19.72 8.91
CA VAL A 183 -7.05 18.99 8.31
C VAL A 183 -7.49 17.57 7.91
N LEU A 184 -7.83 17.38 6.64
CA LEU A 184 -8.27 16.08 6.11
C LEU A 184 -7.15 15.02 6.08
N VAL A 185 -5.93 15.44 5.72
CA VAL A 185 -4.78 14.55 5.52
C VAL A 185 -3.56 15.03 6.31
N ARG A 186 -3.12 14.21 7.25
CA ARG A 186 -1.94 14.46 8.10
C ARG A 186 -0.66 13.88 7.46
N ASN A 187 0.48 14.09 8.11
CA ASN A 187 1.79 13.51 7.76
C ASN A 187 2.35 13.95 6.39
N SER A 188 2.02 15.17 5.96
CA SER A 188 2.58 15.75 4.72
C SER A 188 4.01 16.27 4.95
N LEU A 189 4.95 15.84 4.11
CA LEU A 189 6.35 16.30 4.16
C LEU A 189 6.46 17.82 3.89
N SER A 190 6.81 18.59 4.92
CA SER A 190 7.08 20.03 4.77
C SER A 190 8.35 20.30 3.94
N LYS A 191 8.39 21.46 3.28
CA LYS A 191 9.56 21.86 2.46
C LYS A 191 10.81 22.04 3.31
N GLU A 192 10.67 22.57 4.52
CA GLU A 192 11.77 22.74 5.48
C GLU A 192 12.35 21.38 5.90
N LEU A 193 11.50 20.44 6.32
CA LEU A 193 11.92 19.10 6.71
C LEU A 193 12.59 18.36 5.53
N GLN A 194 12.01 18.47 4.33
CA GLN A 194 12.60 17.91 3.10
C GLN A 194 14.00 18.48 2.83
N GLN A 195 14.21 19.79 3.01
CA GLN A 195 15.52 20.42 2.85
C GLN A 195 16.50 19.97 3.94
N ARG A 196 16.06 19.88 5.20
CA ARG A 196 16.89 19.43 6.34
C ARG A 196 17.36 17.99 6.14
N LEU A 197 16.47 17.09 5.72
CA LEU A 197 16.82 15.69 5.40
C LEU A 197 17.82 15.61 4.25
N ARG A 198 17.55 16.27 3.11
CA ARG A 198 18.44 16.26 1.94
C ARG A 198 19.82 16.86 2.22
N LYS A 199 19.88 17.94 3.00
CA LYS A 199 21.14 18.58 3.44
C LYS A 199 21.80 17.86 4.64
N ARG A 200 21.25 16.72 5.11
CA ARG A 200 21.71 15.98 6.30
C ARG A 200 21.81 16.84 7.57
N LYS A 201 20.96 17.87 7.68
CA LYS A 201 20.84 18.79 8.83
C LYS A 201 19.74 18.38 9.82
N PHE A 202 19.10 17.23 9.64
CA PHE A 202 18.25 16.65 10.68
C PHE A 202 19.15 15.92 11.68
N SER A 203 19.10 16.30 12.96
CA SER A 203 19.91 15.69 14.02
C SER A 203 19.17 14.48 14.60
N PHE A 204 19.90 13.37 14.78
CA PHE A 204 19.39 12.08 15.22
C PHE A 204 20.06 11.66 16.54
N ARG A 205 19.97 12.52 17.57
CA ARG A 205 20.77 12.40 18.81
C ARG A 205 20.54 11.05 19.49
N LYS A 206 19.28 10.71 19.76
CA LYS A 206 18.87 9.47 20.45
C LYS A 206 19.31 8.23 19.67
N ALA A 207 19.14 8.22 18.34
CA ALA A 207 19.64 7.14 17.51
C ALA A 207 21.18 7.05 17.54
N GLU A 208 21.90 8.18 17.51
CA GLU A 208 23.36 8.23 17.53
C GLU A 208 23.96 7.85 18.89
N GLU A 209 23.26 8.09 20.00
CA GLU A 209 23.58 7.57 21.34
C GLU A 209 23.40 6.05 21.40
N PHE A 210 22.23 5.53 21.03
CA PHE A 210 21.98 4.08 20.98
C PHE A 210 23.02 3.34 20.13
N LEU A 211 23.32 3.86 18.94
CA LEU A 211 24.30 3.28 18.02
C LEU A 211 25.76 3.43 18.52
N ARG A 212 26.06 4.39 19.39
CA ARG A 212 27.36 4.50 20.08
C ARG A 212 27.46 3.46 21.20
N ALA A 213 26.45 3.32 22.05
CA ALA A 213 26.41 2.28 23.08
C ALA A 213 26.56 0.86 22.49
N LEU A 214 25.89 0.59 21.36
CA LEU A 214 25.99 -0.67 20.62
C LEU A 214 27.43 -0.99 20.13
N ARG A 215 28.24 0.05 19.86
CA ARG A 215 29.65 -0.11 19.46
C ARG A 215 30.56 -0.27 20.68
N GLY A 216 30.32 0.49 21.76
CA GLY A 216 31.09 0.40 23.00
C GLY A 216 31.02 -1.00 23.65
N GLY A 217 29.86 -1.66 23.59
CA GLY A 217 29.68 -3.03 24.10
C GLY A 217 30.44 -4.15 23.36
N LYS A 218 31.31 -3.82 22.39
CA LYS A 218 32.19 -4.78 21.68
C LYS A 218 33.68 -4.58 21.99
N GLY A 219 34.03 -3.79 22.99
CA GLY A 219 35.42 -3.53 23.41
C GLY A 219 36.07 -4.62 24.26
N GLY A 220 35.83 -5.90 23.99
CA GLY A 220 36.43 -7.03 24.71
C GLY A 220 36.99 -8.08 23.76
N ASN A 221 38.32 -8.21 23.71
CA ASN A 221 39.12 -9.14 22.90
C ASN A 221 38.94 -9.10 21.37
N ALA A 222 39.69 -8.18 20.73
CA ALA A 222 40.34 -8.44 19.45
C ALA A 222 41.62 -7.57 19.33
N SER A 223 42.77 -8.15 19.64
CA SER A 223 44.08 -7.54 19.37
C SER A 223 44.42 -7.67 17.88
N GLY A 224 44.80 -6.55 17.25
CA GLY A 224 45.13 -6.50 15.82
C GLY A 224 45.33 -5.06 15.37
N GLY A 225 46.55 -4.54 15.52
CA GLY A 225 46.83 -3.11 15.39
C GLY A 225 46.95 -2.59 13.95
N SER A 226 46.82 -1.28 13.81
CA SER A 226 47.37 -0.47 12.72
C SER A 226 47.71 0.89 13.33
N ALA A 227 48.93 1.39 13.08
CA ALA A 227 49.54 2.41 13.91
C ALA A 227 49.02 3.84 13.66
N GLU A 228 48.88 4.62 14.74
CA GLU A 228 49.20 6.05 14.72
C GLU A 228 50.53 6.26 15.45
N VAL A 229 51.36 7.16 14.92
CA VAL A 229 52.74 7.38 15.39
C VAL A 229 52.81 8.68 16.19
N SER A 230 53.15 8.59 17.47
CA SER A 230 53.83 9.69 18.17
C SER A 230 54.62 9.17 19.38
N ASN A 231 55.90 9.53 19.42
CA ASN A 231 56.81 9.19 20.51
C ASN A 231 56.46 9.96 21.79
N CYS A 232 56.51 9.29 22.95
CA CYS A 232 56.98 9.86 24.21
C CYS A 232 57.48 8.74 25.15
N THR A 233 58.69 8.95 25.65
CA THR A 233 59.55 8.09 26.47
C THR A 233 58.93 7.57 27.78
N ALA A 234 59.26 6.32 28.16
CA ALA A 234 59.14 5.80 29.54
C ALA A 234 60.49 6.00 30.30
N PRO A 235 60.56 5.94 31.65
CA PRO A 235 60.51 4.67 32.43
C PRO A 235 59.75 4.83 33.81
N HIS A 236 59.64 3.89 34.78
CA HIS A 236 59.98 2.46 34.95
C HIS A 236 59.13 1.81 36.09
N GLU A 237 59.22 0.48 36.22
CA GLU A 237 59.13 -0.36 37.45
C GLU A 237 57.85 -0.51 38.32
N GLY A 238 57.72 -1.71 38.93
CA GLY A 238 56.77 -2.09 40.00
C GLY A 238 55.62 -3.02 39.57
N LEU A 239 55.82 -4.32 39.29
CA LEU A 239 55.88 -5.45 40.25
C LEU A 239 54.81 -5.47 41.36
N GLY A 240 54.00 -6.55 41.44
CA GLY A 240 53.24 -6.89 42.66
C GLY A 240 51.89 -7.61 42.48
N ASP A 241 51.90 -8.94 42.58
CA ASP A 241 50.88 -9.86 43.10
C ASP A 241 49.36 -9.72 42.82
N SER A 242 48.80 -10.84 42.35
CA SER A 242 47.46 -11.31 42.77
C SER A 242 47.59 -12.10 44.07
N PRO A 243 46.56 -12.14 44.94
CA PRO A 243 45.88 -13.43 45.06
C PRO A 243 44.37 -13.39 45.43
N ALA A 244 43.79 -14.59 45.35
CA ALA A 244 42.72 -15.13 46.19
C ALA A 244 41.24 -14.69 45.97
N LEU A 245 40.51 -15.69 45.46
CA LEU A 245 39.09 -15.93 45.63
C LEU A 245 38.62 -15.79 47.10
N GLN A 246 37.52 -15.08 47.35
CA GLN A 246 36.62 -15.38 48.47
C GLN A 246 35.17 -15.25 48.04
N SER A 247 34.37 -16.28 48.32
CA SER A 247 32.93 -16.27 48.15
C SER A 247 32.24 -15.76 49.42
N SER A 248 31.34 -14.79 49.29
CA SER A 248 30.25 -14.63 50.27
C SER A 248 28.95 -14.27 49.56
N ARG A 249 27.84 -14.80 50.06
CA ARG A 249 26.50 -14.57 49.52
C ARG A 249 25.94 -13.28 50.11
N GLY A 250 25.63 -12.30 49.26
CA GLY A 250 24.80 -11.15 49.60
C GLY A 250 23.86 -10.86 48.45
N ALA A 251 22.56 -10.76 48.71
CA ALA A 251 21.63 -10.21 47.71
C ALA A 251 22.00 -8.74 47.47
N PRO A 252 21.98 -8.24 46.22
CA PRO A 252 22.29 -6.85 45.97
C PRO A 252 21.23 -5.97 46.63
N SER A 253 21.64 -5.18 47.62
CA SER A 253 20.80 -4.14 48.19
C SER A 253 20.39 -3.18 47.07
N ILE A 254 19.08 -3.01 46.89
CA ILE A 254 18.56 -1.99 45.98
C ILE A 254 19.05 -0.64 46.54
N PRO A 255 19.83 0.16 45.78
CA PRO A 255 20.22 1.47 46.24
C PRO A 255 18.96 2.30 46.42
N THR A 256 18.70 2.76 47.65
CA THR A 256 17.65 3.74 47.90
C THR A 256 18.08 5.03 47.22
N LEU A 257 17.49 5.30 46.05
CA LEU A 257 17.71 6.55 45.33
C LEU A 257 17.32 7.73 46.22
N GLY A 258 18.06 8.82 46.09
CA GLY A 258 17.80 10.06 46.84
C GLY A 258 16.46 10.72 46.47
N PRO A 259 16.19 11.93 46.98
CA PRO A 259 15.01 12.68 46.58
C PRO A 259 14.98 12.87 45.06
N LEU A 260 13.86 12.53 44.43
CA LEU A 260 13.59 12.83 43.03
C LEU A 260 13.62 14.34 42.82
N THR A 261 14.42 14.79 41.85
CA THR A 261 14.55 16.18 41.43
C THR A 261 13.81 16.40 40.11
N ASP A 262 13.50 17.66 39.78
CA ASP A 262 12.89 18.01 38.48
C ASP A 262 13.85 17.76 37.27
N GLU A 263 15.11 17.40 37.56
CA GLU A 263 16.14 17.02 36.58
C GLU A 263 16.12 15.50 36.27
N ASP A 264 15.45 14.69 37.10
CA ASP A 264 15.40 13.23 36.97
C ASP A 264 14.45 12.78 35.85
N VAL A 265 15.02 12.45 34.70
CA VAL A 265 14.30 11.91 33.54
C VAL A 265 13.68 10.55 33.86
N THR A 266 12.41 10.57 34.30
CA THR A 266 11.64 9.37 34.64
C THR A 266 11.40 8.53 33.39
N LYS A 267 12.11 7.41 33.29
CA LYS A 267 11.87 6.37 32.28
C LYS A 267 10.48 5.79 32.46
N LEU A 268 9.62 5.96 31.46
CA LEU A 268 8.36 5.23 31.39
C LEU A 268 8.64 3.73 31.51
N ARG A 269 8.04 3.13 32.54
CA ARG A 269 8.06 1.69 32.76
C ARG A 269 7.35 1.02 31.57
N PRO A 270 7.67 -0.24 31.22
CA PRO A 270 6.96 -0.95 30.16
C PRO A 270 5.44 -1.03 30.32
N CYS A 271 4.92 -0.87 31.55
CA CYS A 271 3.50 -0.79 31.85
C CYS A 271 2.84 0.59 31.60
N GLU A 272 3.63 1.66 31.51
CA GLU A 272 3.19 3.06 31.33
C GLU A 272 3.21 3.50 29.86
N LYS A 273 3.83 2.70 28.97
CA LYS A 273 3.77 2.91 27.52
C LYS A 273 2.33 2.81 26.99
N LYS A 274 1.97 3.64 26.00
CA LYS A 274 0.69 3.54 25.28
C LYS A 274 0.51 2.10 24.76
N LYS A 275 -0.55 1.41 25.19
CA LYS A 275 -0.85 0.05 24.72
C LYS A 275 -1.59 0.12 23.38
N LEU A 276 -1.24 -0.78 22.45
CA LEU A 276 -1.92 -0.89 21.17
C LEU A 276 -3.18 -1.75 21.31
N GLU A 277 -4.28 -1.14 21.73
CA GLU A 277 -5.56 -1.81 21.96
C GLU A 277 -6.31 -2.07 20.65
N ILE A 278 -5.91 -3.14 19.96
CA ILE A 278 -6.53 -3.58 18.70
C ILE A 278 -6.99 -5.04 18.67
N GLN A 279 -7.02 -5.73 19.81
CA GLN A 279 -7.55 -7.09 19.89
C GLN A 279 -8.99 -7.16 19.34
N GLY A 280 -9.32 -8.22 18.60
CA GLY A 280 -10.61 -8.40 17.94
C GLY A 280 -10.88 -7.49 16.72
N LYS A 281 -10.04 -6.48 16.43
CA LYS A 281 -10.24 -5.54 15.33
C LYS A 281 -9.81 -6.12 13.98
N LEU A 282 -10.52 -5.77 12.91
CA LEU A 282 -10.17 -6.18 11.55
C LEU A 282 -9.08 -5.27 10.97
N TYR A 283 -7.92 -5.85 10.68
CA TYR A 283 -6.73 -5.09 10.26
C TYR A 283 -6.48 -5.23 8.75
N LEU A 284 -6.61 -4.13 7.99
CA LEU A 284 -6.15 -4.05 6.60
C LEU A 284 -4.62 -4.07 6.52
N ALA A 285 -4.06 -5.11 5.90
CA ALA A 285 -2.63 -5.27 5.73
C ALA A 285 -1.96 -4.15 4.92
N PRO A 286 -0.65 -3.92 5.07
CA PRO A 286 0.13 -3.05 4.19
C PRO A 286 0.28 -3.65 2.78
N LEU A 287 -0.35 -3.02 1.77
CA LEU A 287 -0.45 -3.55 0.40
C LEU A 287 0.38 -2.76 -0.62
N THR A 288 1.65 -3.10 -0.80
CA THR A 288 2.52 -2.45 -1.80
C THR A 288 1.86 -2.32 -3.19
N THR A 289 1.87 -1.12 -3.77
CA THR A 289 1.19 -0.63 -5.00
C THR A 289 -0.26 -0.20 -4.83
N CYS A 290 -1.06 -0.89 -4.01
CA CYS A 290 -2.52 -0.71 -4.01
C CYS A 290 -3.07 -0.17 -2.67
N GLY A 291 -2.34 -0.29 -1.56
CA GLY A 291 -2.70 0.18 -0.21
C GLY A 291 -2.52 1.68 -0.01
N ASN A 292 -2.71 2.45 -1.07
CA ASN A 292 -2.70 3.90 -1.05
C ASN A 292 -3.89 4.46 -0.26
N LEU A 293 -3.81 5.71 0.18
CA LEU A 293 -4.83 6.34 1.03
C LEU A 293 -6.26 6.26 0.45
N PRO A 294 -6.51 6.51 -0.86
CA PRO A 294 -7.82 6.28 -1.47
C PRO A 294 -8.36 4.86 -1.27
N PHE A 295 -7.55 3.83 -1.53
CA PHE A 295 -7.98 2.44 -1.32
C PHE A 295 -8.26 2.13 0.15
N ARG A 296 -7.43 2.62 1.08
CA ARG A 296 -7.66 2.40 2.52
C ARG A 296 -8.95 3.07 3.00
N ARG A 297 -9.35 4.22 2.43
CA ARG A 297 -10.65 4.85 2.69
C ARG A 297 -11.82 4.01 2.22
N VAL A 298 -11.73 3.36 1.05
CA VAL A 298 -12.75 2.39 0.59
C VAL A 298 -12.89 1.25 1.60
N CYS A 299 -11.79 0.60 2.01
CA CYS A 299 -11.85 -0.44 3.05
C CYS A 299 -12.37 0.09 4.40
N LYS A 300 -12.07 1.35 4.76
CA LYS A 300 -12.57 1.96 5.99
C LYS A 300 -14.08 2.16 5.97
N ARG A 301 -14.65 2.58 4.84
CA ARG A 301 -16.12 2.64 4.62
C ARG A 301 -16.77 1.27 4.82
N PHE A 302 -16.13 0.19 4.35
CA PHE A 302 -16.60 -1.19 4.57
C PHE A 302 -16.29 -1.76 5.97
N GLY A 303 -15.76 -0.95 6.89
CA GLY A 303 -15.58 -1.32 8.28
C GLY A 303 -14.21 -1.93 8.63
N ALA A 304 -13.16 -1.68 7.84
CA ALA A 304 -11.79 -1.92 8.33
C ALA A 304 -11.52 -1.08 9.59
N ASP A 305 -11.11 -1.70 10.68
CA ASP A 305 -10.90 -1.02 11.96
C ASP A 305 -9.52 -0.38 12.04
N VAL A 306 -8.51 -1.13 11.62
CA VAL A 306 -7.09 -0.71 11.59
C VAL A 306 -6.62 -0.66 10.14
N THR A 307 -5.96 0.43 9.76
CA THR A 307 -5.31 0.57 8.46
C THR A 307 -3.81 0.75 8.62
N CYS A 308 -3.03 0.31 7.62
CA CYS A 308 -1.60 0.56 7.57
C CYS A 308 -1.18 1.08 6.18
N GLY A 309 -0.27 2.05 6.17
CA GLY A 309 0.36 2.56 4.97
C GLY A 309 1.11 1.47 4.19
N GLU A 310 1.43 1.73 2.93
CA GLU A 310 2.31 0.82 2.19
C GLU A 310 3.70 0.75 2.82
N MET A 311 4.38 -0.39 2.65
CA MET A 311 5.77 -0.61 3.05
C MET A 311 6.70 0.52 2.57
N ALA A 312 7.14 1.37 3.48
CA ALA A 312 8.00 2.52 3.22
C ALA A 312 9.47 2.20 3.52
N VAL A 313 10.35 2.47 2.56
CA VAL A 313 11.78 2.15 2.64
C VAL A 313 12.53 3.25 3.41
N CYS A 314 13.10 2.91 4.57
CA CYS A 314 13.72 3.86 5.49
C CYS A 314 14.80 4.74 4.86
N THR A 315 15.60 4.21 3.93
CA THR A 315 16.64 5.00 3.23
C THR A 315 16.04 6.14 2.39
N ASN A 316 14.85 5.93 1.81
CA ASN A 316 14.20 6.92 0.95
C ASN A 316 13.47 7.97 1.80
N LEU A 317 12.93 7.57 2.96
CA LEU A 317 12.38 8.49 3.96
C LEU A 317 13.45 9.45 4.49
N LEU A 318 14.60 8.92 4.92
CA LEU A 318 15.74 9.71 5.40
C LEU A 318 16.34 10.64 4.33
N GLN A 319 16.16 10.33 3.04
CA GLN A 319 16.53 11.20 1.91
C GLN A 319 15.47 12.28 1.58
N GLY A 320 14.33 12.30 2.27
CA GLY A 320 13.23 13.22 1.96
C GLY A 320 12.63 12.99 0.56
N GLN A 321 12.52 11.75 0.10
CA GLN A 321 11.89 11.42 -1.17
C GLN A 321 10.36 11.55 -1.08
N SER A 322 9.76 12.49 -1.81
CA SER A 322 8.33 12.78 -1.73
C SER A 322 7.42 11.60 -2.06
N SER A 323 7.87 10.65 -2.90
CA SER A 323 7.14 9.43 -3.23
C SER A 323 7.00 8.47 -2.06
N GLU A 324 8.03 8.38 -1.22
CA GLU A 324 8.05 7.51 -0.04
C GLU A 324 7.24 8.14 1.10
N TRP A 325 7.41 9.45 1.30
CA TRP A 325 6.65 10.22 2.29
C TRP A 325 5.14 10.27 2.00
N ALA A 326 4.72 10.09 0.73
CA ALA A 326 3.32 9.98 0.39
C ALA A 326 2.65 8.70 0.98
N LEU A 327 3.42 7.67 1.32
CA LEU A 327 2.93 6.43 1.91
C LEU A 327 2.57 6.60 3.40
N LEU A 328 3.13 7.63 4.05
CA LEU A 328 2.94 7.94 5.47
C LEU A 328 1.66 8.74 5.76
N LYS A 329 0.98 9.22 4.70
CA LYS A 329 -0.22 10.06 4.82
C LYS A 329 -1.39 9.29 5.44
N ARG A 330 -1.98 9.88 6.48
CA ARG A 330 -3.20 9.45 7.20
C ARG A 330 -4.38 10.33 6.80
N HIS A 331 -5.54 9.76 6.48
CA HIS A 331 -6.80 10.51 6.37
C HIS A 331 -7.50 10.60 7.74
N HIS A 332 -8.24 11.67 7.99
CA HIS A 332 -8.91 11.91 9.28
C HIS A 332 -9.99 10.86 9.64
N THR A 333 -10.43 10.02 8.70
CA THR A 333 -11.36 8.90 8.92
C THR A 333 -10.64 7.59 9.30
N GLU A 334 -9.31 7.55 9.32
CA GLU A 334 -8.54 6.38 9.73
C GLU A 334 -8.33 6.40 11.25
N ASP A 335 -9.24 5.76 12.01
CA ASP A 335 -9.26 5.79 13.49
C ASP A 335 -7.98 5.23 14.12
N VAL A 336 -7.45 4.13 13.58
CA VAL A 336 -6.18 3.54 13.99
C VAL A 336 -5.31 3.35 12.76
N PHE A 337 -4.24 4.14 12.65
CA PHE A 337 -3.36 4.14 11.48
C PHE A 337 -1.90 3.84 11.85
N GLY A 338 -1.32 2.83 11.19
CA GLY A 338 0.10 2.51 11.34
C GLY A 338 0.93 2.73 10.08
N VAL A 339 2.24 2.89 10.26
CA VAL A 339 3.22 2.97 9.17
C VAL A 339 4.11 1.73 9.18
N GLN A 340 4.17 1.00 8.07
CA GLN A 340 5.13 -0.10 7.91
C GLN A 340 6.45 0.38 7.32
N LEU A 341 7.56 0.08 8.00
CA LEU A 341 8.93 0.39 7.62
C LEU A 341 9.68 -0.84 7.10
N GLU A 342 10.55 -0.62 6.11
CA GLU A 342 11.43 -1.62 5.49
C GLU A 342 12.88 -1.15 5.48
N GLY A 343 13.78 -2.04 5.93
CA GLY A 343 15.22 -1.82 5.98
C GLY A 343 15.97 -3.00 6.60
N ALA A 344 17.30 -2.99 6.47
CA ALA A 344 18.15 -4.14 6.80
C ALA A 344 19.21 -3.88 7.89
N PHE A 345 19.26 -2.64 8.42
CA PHE A 345 20.36 -2.17 9.27
C PHE A 345 19.84 -1.35 10.46
N PRO A 346 20.36 -1.58 11.69
CA PRO A 346 19.94 -0.85 12.89
C PRO A 346 20.08 0.66 12.78
N ASP A 347 21.14 1.15 12.13
CA ASP A 347 21.41 2.58 12.01
C ASP A 347 20.30 3.32 11.25
N THR A 348 19.87 2.73 10.13
CA THR A 348 18.87 3.27 9.22
C THR A 348 17.48 3.16 9.82
N MET A 349 17.16 2.00 10.43
CA MET A 349 15.84 1.77 11.05
C MET A 349 15.64 2.65 12.29
N THR A 350 16.64 2.75 13.17
CA THR A 350 16.57 3.57 14.39
C THR A 350 16.44 5.06 14.06
N LYS A 351 17.26 5.57 13.12
CA LYS A 351 17.12 6.96 12.64
C LYS A 351 15.76 7.22 12.01
N CYS A 352 15.18 6.25 11.30
CA CYS A 352 13.86 6.39 10.73
C CYS A 352 12.76 6.42 11.82
N ALA A 353 12.83 5.57 12.85
CA ALA A 353 11.91 5.63 13.99
C ALA A 353 11.96 6.99 14.70
N GLU A 354 13.15 7.51 15.00
CA GLU A 354 13.31 8.83 15.63
C GLU A 354 12.72 9.95 14.75
N LEU A 355 12.90 9.87 13.43
CA LEU A 355 12.30 10.80 12.48
C LEU A 355 10.78 10.75 12.51
N LEU A 356 10.19 9.54 12.49
CA LEU A 356 8.73 9.40 12.49
C LEU A 356 8.12 9.94 13.79
N ASN A 357 8.66 9.54 14.95
CA ASN A 357 8.17 9.96 16.28
C ASN A 357 8.13 11.49 16.46
N ARG A 358 8.99 12.22 15.73
CA ARG A 358 9.15 13.67 15.80
C ARG A 358 8.44 14.45 14.69
N THR A 359 7.85 13.78 13.69
CA THR A 359 7.36 14.47 12.47
C THR A 359 6.04 13.95 11.90
N ILE A 360 5.49 12.84 12.39
CA ILE A 360 4.20 12.31 11.93
C ILE A 360 3.32 11.82 13.10
N ASP A 361 2.01 11.82 12.86
CA ASP A 361 0.96 11.27 13.73
C ASP A 361 0.59 9.86 13.25
N VAL A 362 0.86 8.86 14.10
CA VAL A 362 0.60 7.43 13.89
C VAL A 362 0.26 6.74 15.21
N ASP A 363 -0.55 5.70 15.15
CA ASP A 363 -0.91 4.88 16.32
C ASP A 363 0.04 3.71 16.57
N PHE A 364 0.84 3.32 15.57
CA PHE A 364 1.94 2.34 15.69
C PHE A 364 2.91 2.43 14.50
N VAL A 365 4.12 1.91 14.68
CA VAL A 365 5.09 1.64 13.60
C VAL A 365 5.27 0.13 13.47
N ASP A 366 5.15 -0.40 12.26
CA ASP A 366 5.34 -1.83 11.97
C ASP A 366 6.67 -2.08 11.25
N ILE A 367 7.40 -3.13 11.63
CA ILE A 367 8.61 -3.56 10.93
C ILE A 367 8.26 -4.67 9.94
N ASN A 368 8.56 -4.45 8.65
CA ASN A 368 8.42 -5.49 7.64
C ASN A 368 9.56 -6.53 7.76
N VAL A 369 9.20 -7.72 8.20
CA VAL A 369 10.05 -8.92 8.26
C VAL A 369 9.42 -10.06 7.44
N GLY A 370 8.48 -9.74 6.54
CA GLY A 370 7.67 -10.71 5.78
C GLY A 370 7.73 -10.54 4.26
N CYS A 371 8.33 -9.46 3.75
CA CYS A 371 8.43 -9.17 2.33
C CYS A 371 9.30 -10.22 1.61
N PRO A 372 8.78 -10.97 0.61
CA PRO A 372 9.53 -12.01 -0.09
C PRO A 372 10.28 -11.50 -1.34
N ILE A 373 10.20 -10.20 -1.64
CA ILE A 373 10.74 -9.61 -2.88
C ILE A 373 12.26 -9.77 -2.91
N ASP A 374 12.79 -10.35 -3.99
CA ASP A 374 14.21 -10.72 -4.08
C ASP A 374 15.16 -9.51 -3.98
N LEU A 375 14.74 -8.33 -4.43
CA LEU A 375 15.51 -7.08 -4.29
C LEU A 375 15.63 -6.63 -2.82
N VAL A 376 14.60 -6.87 -2.01
CA VAL A 376 14.57 -6.57 -0.58
C VAL A 376 15.38 -7.62 0.19
N TYR A 377 15.12 -8.90 -0.10
CA TYR A 377 15.83 -10.04 0.49
C TYR A 377 17.35 -9.97 0.26
N LYS A 378 17.78 -9.66 -0.98
CA LYS A 378 19.22 -9.53 -1.32
C LYS A 378 19.91 -8.36 -0.61
N LYS A 379 19.18 -7.29 -0.28
CA LYS A 379 19.67 -6.20 0.58
C LYS A 379 19.70 -6.58 2.07
N GLY A 380 19.08 -7.70 2.45
CA GLY A 380 19.01 -8.18 3.83
C GLY A 380 17.80 -7.71 4.62
N GLY A 381 16.81 -7.11 3.96
CA GLY A 381 15.55 -6.67 4.55
C GLY A 381 14.43 -7.70 4.39
N GLY A 382 13.21 -7.34 4.80
CA GLY A 382 12.04 -8.22 4.79
C GLY A 382 12.34 -9.55 5.50
N CYS A 383 11.90 -10.66 4.90
CA CYS A 383 12.10 -12.00 5.47
C CYS A 383 13.57 -12.45 5.60
N ALA A 384 14.56 -11.73 5.03
CA ALA A 384 15.98 -12.00 5.30
C ALA A 384 16.39 -11.63 6.74
N LEU A 385 15.62 -10.79 7.45
CA LEU A 385 15.88 -10.49 8.87
C LEU A 385 15.59 -11.69 9.78
N MET A 386 14.71 -12.62 9.37
CA MET A 386 14.38 -13.83 10.15
C MET A 386 15.59 -14.76 10.35
N THR A 387 16.59 -14.73 9.46
CA THR A 387 17.85 -15.50 9.59
C THR A 387 19.01 -14.66 10.14
N ARG A 388 18.73 -13.43 10.59
CA ARG A 388 19.74 -12.44 11.03
C ARG A 388 19.42 -11.91 12.43
N SER A 389 19.10 -12.81 13.36
CA SER A 389 18.59 -12.52 14.70
C SER A 389 19.30 -11.35 15.40
N ASN A 390 20.65 -11.33 15.41
CA ASN A 390 21.41 -10.26 16.07
C ASN A 390 21.16 -8.87 15.46
N LYS A 391 21.01 -8.77 14.12
CA LYS A 391 20.67 -7.49 13.47
C LYS A 391 19.22 -7.12 13.70
N PHE A 392 18.34 -8.11 13.74
CA PHE A 392 16.91 -7.90 13.96
C PHE A 392 16.63 -7.44 15.40
N GLU A 393 17.26 -8.04 16.41
CA GLU A 393 17.26 -7.56 17.80
C GLU A 393 17.70 -6.10 17.90
N GLN A 394 18.83 -5.77 17.27
CA GLN A 394 19.38 -4.41 17.27
C GLN A 394 18.44 -3.39 16.61
N ILE A 395 17.69 -3.80 15.58
CA ILE A 395 16.64 -2.98 14.95
C ILE A 395 15.48 -2.77 15.93
N VAL A 396 14.92 -3.84 16.52
CA VAL A 396 13.73 -3.72 17.40
C VAL A 396 14.07 -2.92 18.66
N ARG A 397 15.19 -3.23 19.34
CA ARG A 397 15.63 -2.48 20.53
C ARG A 397 15.99 -1.03 20.20
N GLY A 398 16.62 -0.78 19.05
CA GLY A 398 16.97 0.57 18.62
C GLY A 398 15.73 1.42 18.34
N MET A 399 14.78 0.91 17.56
CA MET A 399 13.52 1.63 17.29
C MET A 399 12.72 1.88 18.58
N ASN A 400 12.60 0.88 19.46
CA ASN A 400 11.88 1.04 20.73
C ASN A 400 12.56 2.06 21.68
N SER A 401 13.89 2.17 21.66
CA SER A 401 14.61 3.14 22.52
C SER A 401 14.37 4.60 22.09
N VAL A 402 14.28 4.88 20.79
CA VAL A 402 14.02 6.25 20.29
C VAL A 402 12.55 6.63 20.24
N SER A 403 11.64 5.65 20.20
CA SER A 403 10.19 5.83 20.33
C SER A 403 9.71 5.94 21.79
N SER A 404 10.63 5.96 22.77
CA SER A 404 10.30 6.24 24.17
C SER A 404 10.56 7.72 24.45
N GLU A 405 9.52 8.54 24.62
CA GLU A 405 9.67 9.99 24.76
C GLU A 405 10.16 10.38 26.16
N HIS A 406 11.48 10.29 26.32
CA HIS A 406 12.22 11.01 27.34
C HIS A 406 12.21 12.50 26.94
N LEU A 407 11.52 13.31 27.72
CA LEU A 407 11.60 14.77 27.67
C LEU A 407 12.99 15.20 28.15
N GLU A 408 13.73 15.85 27.27
CA GLU A 408 14.89 16.66 27.66
C GLU A 408 14.36 18.06 28.05
N PRO A 409 14.60 18.54 29.29
CA PRO A 409 14.27 19.91 29.65
C PRO A 409 15.25 20.87 28.96
N SER A 410 14.92 21.25 27.72
CA SER A 410 15.66 22.28 26.98
C SER A 410 14.74 23.45 26.62
N TRP A 411 15.20 24.66 26.95
CA TRP A 411 14.55 25.96 26.73
C TRP A 411 13.51 26.42 27.76
N TRP A 412 13.84 26.34 29.06
CA TRP A 412 13.51 27.49 29.93
C TRP A 412 14.41 28.67 29.54
N SER A 413 13.89 29.56 28.71
CA SER A 413 14.27 30.97 28.70
C SER A 413 13.13 31.71 29.44
N PRO A 414 13.43 32.65 30.35
CA PRO A 414 12.42 33.17 31.26
C PRO A 414 11.22 33.79 30.52
N VAL A 415 10.05 33.23 30.82
CA VAL A 415 8.78 33.52 30.12
C VAL A 415 8.27 34.92 30.45
N ARG A 416 7.88 35.69 29.42
CA ARG A 416 6.96 36.82 29.59
C ARG A 416 5.61 36.29 30.08
N PRO A 417 5.05 36.73 31.22
CA PRO A 417 3.81 36.18 31.74
C PRO A 417 2.65 36.44 30.76
N GLY A 418 1.85 35.41 30.44
CA GLY A 418 0.58 35.60 29.73
C GLY A 418 0.14 34.55 28.71
N LEU A 419 0.94 33.53 28.37
CA LEU A 419 0.48 32.43 27.48
C LEU A 419 0.33 31.10 28.24
N THR A 420 -0.90 30.58 28.25
CA THR A 420 -1.22 29.20 28.61
C THR A 420 -0.70 28.26 27.53
N PHE A 421 0.28 27.41 27.87
CA PHE A 421 0.72 26.33 26.99
C PHE A 421 -0.30 25.18 26.98
N PRO A 422 -0.53 24.50 25.84
CA PRO A 422 -1.25 23.23 25.82
C PRO A 422 -0.45 22.16 26.58
N PRO A 423 -1.11 21.13 27.16
CA PRO A 423 -0.45 20.13 27.99
C PRO A 423 0.59 19.30 27.21
N LEU A 424 1.67 18.92 27.91
CA LEU A 424 2.66 17.95 27.43
C LEU A 424 1.95 16.67 26.95
N GLN A 425 2.15 16.31 25.68
CA GLN A 425 1.56 15.11 25.10
C GLN A 425 2.65 14.13 24.68
N VAL A 426 3.01 13.25 25.63
CA VAL A 426 4.06 12.23 25.48
C VAL A 426 3.64 11.18 24.46
N LEU A 427 4.40 11.00 23.37
CA LEU A 427 4.12 10.05 22.30
C LEU A 427 5.12 8.88 22.28
N ASP A 428 4.79 7.88 23.11
CA ASP A 428 5.36 6.54 23.10
C ASP A 428 4.68 5.67 22.02
N VAL A 429 5.15 5.74 20.78
CA VAL A 429 4.50 5.01 19.65
C VAL A 429 4.80 3.50 19.70
N PRO A 430 3.77 2.63 19.79
CA PRO A 430 3.95 1.17 19.79
C PRO A 430 4.69 0.63 18.56
N LEU A 431 5.55 -0.36 18.79
CA LEU A 431 6.33 -1.02 17.74
C LEU A 431 5.78 -2.43 17.48
N THR A 432 5.36 -2.70 16.25
CA THR A 432 4.84 -4.02 15.82
C THR A 432 5.76 -4.66 14.79
N VAL A 433 5.62 -5.97 14.56
CA VAL A 433 6.42 -6.70 13.56
C VAL A 433 5.53 -7.60 12.71
N LYS A 434 5.66 -7.52 11.38
CA LYS A 434 5.04 -8.47 10.45
C LYS A 434 6.04 -9.48 9.90
N ILE A 435 5.88 -10.77 10.22
CA ILE A 435 6.73 -11.89 9.82
C ILE A 435 6.02 -12.88 8.85
N ARG A 436 6.79 -13.86 8.35
CA ARG A 436 6.34 -15.09 7.67
C ARG A 436 6.64 -16.32 8.56
N THR A 437 6.25 -17.53 8.17
CA THR A 437 6.60 -18.76 8.92
C THR A 437 8.11 -19.03 8.94
N GLY A 438 8.77 -18.72 7.82
CA GLY A 438 10.21 -18.83 7.62
C GLY A 438 10.64 -18.42 6.21
N VAL A 439 11.90 -18.69 5.87
CA VAL A 439 12.43 -18.44 4.52
C VAL A 439 12.12 -19.63 3.60
N GLN A 440 12.50 -20.85 4.02
CA GLN A 440 12.34 -22.06 3.22
C GLN A 440 10.98 -22.72 3.44
N GLU A 441 10.45 -23.43 2.44
CA GLU A 441 9.29 -24.31 2.63
C GLU A 441 9.61 -25.43 3.65
N LYS A 442 8.64 -25.81 4.49
CA LYS A 442 8.75 -26.78 5.61
C LYS A 442 9.75 -26.42 6.74
N VAL A 443 10.61 -25.41 6.59
CA VAL A 443 11.53 -24.94 7.64
C VAL A 443 10.92 -23.75 8.38
N ASN A 444 9.96 -24.06 9.25
CA ASN A 444 9.27 -23.09 10.10
C ASN A 444 10.18 -22.61 11.24
N VAL A 445 10.36 -21.29 11.38
CA VAL A 445 11.23 -20.66 12.39
C VAL A 445 10.54 -19.59 13.25
N ALA A 446 9.37 -19.10 12.84
CA ALA A 446 8.63 -18.06 13.57
C ALA A 446 8.44 -18.35 15.07
N HIS A 447 8.06 -19.58 15.45
CA HIS A 447 7.88 -20.00 16.85
C HIS A 447 9.13 -19.76 17.72
N LYS A 448 10.34 -19.89 17.16
CA LYS A 448 11.61 -19.64 17.88
C LYS A 448 11.97 -18.16 18.04
N ILE A 449 11.39 -17.31 17.19
CA ILE A 449 11.72 -15.88 17.09
C ILE A 449 10.68 -15.02 17.81
N ILE A 450 9.41 -15.42 17.84
CA ILE A 450 8.30 -14.70 18.48
C ILE A 450 8.56 -14.36 19.97
N PRO A 451 9.03 -15.28 20.84
CA PRO A 451 9.36 -14.93 22.23
C PRO A 451 10.44 -13.85 22.33
N ARG A 452 11.44 -13.91 21.45
CA ARG A 452 12.52 -12.92 21.39
C ARG A 452 12.02 -11.56 20.91
N ILE A 453 11.13 -11.52 19.92
CA ILE A 453 10.46 -10.27 19.47
C ILE A 453 9.76 -9.56 20.64
N ARG A 454 9.10 -10.32 21.52
CA ARG A 454 8.49 -9.82 22.76
C ARG A 454 9.55 -9.29 23.75
N GLU A 455 10.62 -10.05 24.00
CA GLU A 455 11.75 -9.65 24.88
C GLU A 455 12.53 -8.42 24.37
N TRP A 456 12.53 -8.19 23.05
CA TRP A 456 13.09 -7.00 22.43
C TRP A 456 12.17 -5.77 22.56
N GLY A 457 10.92 -5.99 22.98
CA GLY A 457 9.94 -4.96 23.33
C GLY A 457 8.97 -4.56 22.22
N ALA A 458 8.69 -5.45 21.27
CA ALA A 458 7.56 -5.26 20.36
C ALA A 458 6.21 -5.46 21.10
N SER A 459 5.21 -4.66 20.73
CA SER A 459 3.88 -4.67 21.34
C SER A 459 2.92 -5.69 20.71
N MET A 460 3.19 -6.11 19.46
CA MET A 460 2.37 -7.08 18.70
C MET A 460 3.20 -7.71 17.58
N VAL A 461 2.89 -8.96 17.24
CA VAL A 461 3.39 -9.62 16.02
C VAL A 461 2.25 -10.00 15.08
N THR A 462 2.45 -9.89 13.77
CA THR A 462 1.56 -10.46 12.74
C THR A 462 2.29 -11.55 11.97
N LEU A 463 1.71 -12.74 11.87
CA LEU A 463 2.30 -13.88 11.17
C LEU A 463 1.52 -14.19 9.90
N HIS A 464 2.19 -14.10 8.73
CA HIS A 464 1.68 -14.69 7.49
C HIS A 464 1.99 -16.19 7.46
N GLY A 465 0.97 -17.03 7.33
CA GLY A 465 1.06 -18.50 7.36
C GLY A 465 1.75 -19.16 6.16
N ARG A 466 2.71 -18.48 5.51
CA ARG A 466 3.52 -19.03 4.41
C ARG A 466 5.00 -18.71 4.60
N SER A 467 5.87 -19.57 4.08
CA SER A 467 7.30 -19.24 3.93
C SER A 467 7.55 -18.22 2.81
N ARG A 468 8.77 -17.69 2.69
CA ARG A 468 9.16 -16.85 1.54
C ARG A 468 9.04 -17.62 0.22
N GLU A 469 9.57 -18.85 0.18
CA GLU A 469 9.60 -19.69 -1.02
C GLU A 469 8.21 -20.06 -1.53
N GLN A 470 7.29 -20.39 -0.61
CA GLN A 470 5.89 -20.67 -0.94
C GLN A 470 5.17 -19.48 -1.59
N ARG A 471 5.69 -18.24 -1.48
CA ARG A 471 5.12 -16.99 -2.01
C ARG A 471 3.61 -16.88 -1.79
N TYR A 472 2.83 -17.36 -2.78
CA TYR A 472 1.37 -17.54 -2.78
C TYR A 472 0.91 -18.81 -3.55
N THR A 473 1.79 -19.80 -3.78
CA THR A 473 1.47 -21.03 -4.55
C THR A 473 0.85 -22.14 -3.71
N ARG A 474 0.95 -22.04 -2.38
CA ARG A 474 0.36 -22.95 -1.39
C ARG A 474 -0.69 -22.23 -0.55
N SER A 475 -1.51 -22.98 0.21
CA SER A 475 -2.38 -22.43 1.24
C SER A 475 -1.56 -21.84 2.41
N ALA A 476 -2.19 -21.00 3.24
CA ALA A 476 -1.63 -20.59 4.53
C ALA A 476 -1.84 -21.68 5.59
N ASP A 477 -0.78 -21.98 6.35
CA ASP A 477 -0.74 -22.90 7.48
C ASP A 477 -1.30 -22.19 8.74
N TRP A 478 -2.55 -22.51 9.09
CA TRP A 478 -3.26 -21.86 10.20
C TRP A 478 -3.07 -22.60 11.53
N GLU A 479 -2.80 -23.89 11.47
CA GLU A 479 -2.40 -24.74 12.59
C GLU A 479 -1.08 -24.25 13.20
N TYR A 480 -0.09 -23.93 12.36
CA TYR A 480 1.16 -23.33 12.81
C TYR A 480 1.00 -21.87 13.26
N ILE A 481 0.04 -21.12 12.72
CA ILE A 481 -0.33 -19.80 13.29
C ILE A 481 -0.86 -19.98 14.73
N ALA A 482 -1.68 -20.99 15.00
CA ALA A 482 -2.22 -21.29 16.32
C ALA A 482 -1.14 -21.73 17.33
N GLU A 483 -0.13 -22.50 16.88
CA GLU A 483 1.08 -22.77 17.66
C GLU A 483 1.83 -21.47 18.01
N CYS A 484 2.08 -20.63 17.01
CA CYS A 484 2.75 -19.35 17.20
C CYS A 484 1.97 -18.40 18.12
N ALA A 485 0.63 -18.42 18.08
CA ALA A 485 -0.23 -17.59 18.95
C ALA A 485 -0.07 -17.97 20.43
N ARG A 486 -0.07 -19.27 20.74
CA ARG A 486 0.19 -19.79 22.09
C ARG A 486 1.57 -19.35 22.62
N VAL A 487 2.60 -19.42 21.76
CA VAL A 487 3.98 -19.03 22.09
C VAL A 487 4.17 -17.50 22.21
N ALA A 488 3.33 -16.69 21.55
CA ALA A 488 3.36 -15.23 21.67
C ALA A 488 2.86 -14.72 23.04
N SER A 489 1.82 -15.38 23.58
CA SER A 489 1.11 -14.98 24.80
C SER A 489 2.05 -14.60 25.95
N PRO A 490 1.88 -13.42 26.60
CA PRO A 490 0.73 -12.52 26.51
C PRO A 490 0.80 -11.46 25.39
N MET A 491 1.83 -11.44 24.55
CA MET A 491 1.90 -10.51 23.42
C MET A 491 0.86 -10.91 22.36
N PRO A 492 0.01 -10.00 21.86
CA PRO A 492 -0.98 -10.33 20.85
C PRO A 492 -0.33 -10.78 19.53
N LEU A 493 -0.89 -11.83 18.95
CA LEU A 493 -0.52 -12.32 17.62
C LEU A 493 -1.71 -12.19 16.67
N PHE A 494 -1.47 -11.55 15.51
CA PHE A 494 -2.43 -11.46 14.43
C PHE A 494 -2.14 -12.53 13.36
N GLY A 495 -3.17 -13.30 13.02
CA GLY A 495 -3.12 -14.27 11.93
C GLY A 495 -3.27 -13.59 10.56
N ASN A 496 -2.59 -14.10 9.53
CA ASN A 496 -2.66 -13.54 8.18
C ASN A 496 -2.54 -14.61 7.09
N GLY A 497 -3.41 -14.51 6.09
CA GLY A 497 -3.47 -15.36 4.90
C GLY A 497 -4.80 -16.11 4.80
N ASP A 498 -5.35 -16.26 3.61
CA ASP A 498 -6.36 -17.26 3.27
C ASP A 498 -7.76 -17.06 3.91
N ILE A 499 -7.99 -15.84 4.43
CA ILE A 499 -9.32 -15.30 4.80
C ILE A 499 -10.06 -14.76 3.57
N LEU A 500 -10.95 -15.53 2.96
CA LEU A 500 -11.71 -15.15 1.75
C LEU A 500 -13.16 -14.77 2.04
N SER A 501 -13.67 -15.19 3.18
CA SER A 501 -15.05 -15.08 3.64
C SER A 501 -15.12 -14.81 5.15
N TYR A 502 -16.33 -14.51 5.65
CA TYR A 502 -16.58 -14.44 7.10
C TYR A 502 -16.39 -15.79 7.80
N GLU A 503 -16.67 -16.91 7.13
CA GLU A 503 -16.44 -18.25 7.68
C GLU A 503 -14.95 -18.51 7.91
N ASP A 504 -14.09 -18.12 6.96
CA ASP A 504 -12.63 -18.25 7.12
C ASP A 504 -12.14 -17.39 8.29
N ALA A 505 -12.69 -16.18 8.43
CA ALA A 505 -12.39 -15.26 9.53
C ALA A 505 -12.80 -15.87 10.89
N ASN A 506 -13.99 -16.46 10.97
CA ASN A 506 -14.49 -17.13 12.17
C ASN A 506 -13.61 -18.32 12.56
N ARG A 507 -13.30 -19.21 11.60
CA ARG A 507 -12.40 -20.35 11.84
C ARG A 507 -11.02 -19.88 12.27
N ALA A 508 -10.48 -18.83 11.65
CA ALA A 508 -9.20 -18.25 12.06
C ALA A 508 -9.22 -17.68 13.48
N MET A 509 -10.27 -16.97 13.90
CA MET A 509 -10.41 -16.46 15.27
C MET A 509 -10.53 -17.61 16.29
N GLN A 510 -11.21 -18.71 15.95
CA GLN A 510 -11.31 -19.91 16.78
C GLN A 510 -9.94 -20.59 17.03
N MET A 511 -8.93 -20.35 16.18
CA MET A 511 -7.55 -20.83 16.39
C MET A 511 -6.78 -20.09 17.49
N GLY A 512 -7.41 -19.13 18.19
CA GLY A 512 -6.81 -18.44 19.34
C GLY A 512 -5.87 -17.28 18.98
N VAL A 513 -5.96 -16.72 17.76
CA VAL A 513 -5.29 -15.47 17.40
C VAL A 513 -5.99 -14.26 18.05
N SER A 514 -5.24 -13.21 18.35
CA SER A 514 -5.78 -11.99 18.95
C SER A 514 -6.56 -11.10 17.96
N GLY A 515 -6.51 -11.44 16.67
CA GLY A 515 -7.16 -10.72 15.59
C GLY A 515 -6.66 -11.23 14.23
N ILE A 516 -7.33 -10.80 13.16
CA ILE A 516 -7.00 -11.18 11.78
C ILE A 516 -6.56 -9.98 10.96
N MET A 517 -5.49 -10.16 10.20
CA MET A 517 -5.05 -9.21 9.20
C MET A 517 -5.50 -9.68 7.81
N ILE A 518 -6.36 -8.89 7.17
CA ILE A 518 -6.91 -9.13 5.83
C ILE A 518 -6.03 -8.44 4.80
N ALA A 519 -5.58 -9.18 3.79
CA ALA A 519 -4.51 -8.74 2.89
C ALA A 519 -4.85 -8.92 1.41
N ARG A 520 -3.83 -8.70 0.57
CA ARG A 520 -3.71 -9.34 -0.74
C ARG A 520 -3.75 -10.85 -0.56
N GLN A 521 -4.59 -11.49 -1.35
CA GLN A 521 -4.42 -12.89 -1.69
C GLN A 521 -4.70 -13.07 -3.16
N VAL A 522 -4.25 -14.21 -3.70
CA VAL A 522 -4.09 -14.35 -5.15
C VAL A 522 -5.43 -14.47 -5.89
N ARG A 523 -6.53 -14.80 -5.20
CA ARG A 523 -7.84 -15.01 -5.85
C ARG A 523 -9.03 -14.29 -5.20
N VAL A 524 -9.10 -14.18 -3.87
CA VAL A 524 -9.99 -13.26 -3.13
C VAL A 524 -9.23 -12.62 -1.96
N GLY A 525 -9.66 -11.46 -1.45
CA GLY A 525 -8.99 -10.68 -0.39
C GLY A 525 -9.33 -9.20 -0.51
N ALA A 526 -8.75 -8.32 0.32
CA ALA A 526 -9.18 -6.91 0.37
C ALA A 526 -9.13 -6.19 -1.00
N LEU A 527 -8.11 -6.44 -1.85
CA LEU A 527 -8.03 -5.86 -3.21
C LEU A 527 -9.09 -6.37 -4.20
N ILE A 528 -9.78 -7.46 -3.86
CA ILE A 528 -10.72 -8.16 -4.73
C ILE A 528 -12.14 -8.03 -4.17
N LYS A 529 -12.24 -7.86 -2.84
CA LYS A 529 -13.47 -7.79 -2.08
C LYS A 529 -13.31 -6.80 -0.90
N PRO A 530 -13.27 -5.46 -1.14
CA PRO A 530 -13.22 -4.47 -0.06
C PRO A 530 -14.34 -4.62 0.98
N TRP A 531 -15.52 -5.11 0.58
CA TRP A 531 -16.66 -5.37 1.47
C TRP A 531 -16.51 -6.63 2.34
N LEU A 532 -15.42 -7.41 2.23
CA LEU A 532 -15.14 -8.54 3.12
C LEU A 532 -15.09 -8.12 4.61
N PHE A 533 -14.70 -6.87 4.91
CA PHE A 533 -14.79 -6.34 6.28
C PHE A 533 -16.25 -6.26 6.78
N THR A 534 -17.19 -5.92 5.90
CA THR A 534 -18.63 -5.89 6.18
C THR A 534 -19.20 -7.31 6.31
N GLU A 535 -18.81 -8.24 5.42
CA GLU A 535 -19.20 -9.65 5.55
C GLU A 535 -18.80 -10.25 6.90
N ILE A 536 -17.59 -9.95 7.38
CA ILE A 536 -17.10 -10.44 8.67
C ILE A 536 -17.87 -9.81 9.83
N LYS A 537 -18.25 -8.54 9.74
CA LYS A 537 -19.03 -7.85 10.78
C LYS A 537 -20.50 -8.26 10.81
N GLU A 538 -21.09 -8.51 9.65
CA GLU A 538 -22.49 -8.92 9.50
C GLU A 538 -22.70 -10.44 9.48
N GLN A 539 -21.62 -11.23 9.52
CA GLN A 539 -21.64 -12.70 9.57
C GLN A 539 -22.42 -13.34 8.41
N ARG A 540 -22.33 -12.75 7.21
CA ARG A 540 -23.02 -13.22 6.00
C ARG A 540 -22.20 -12.99 4.74
N HIS A 541 -22.50 -13.75 3.70
CA HIS A 541 -22.03 -13.43 2.35
C HIS A 541 -22.83 -12.25 1.77
N TRP A 542 -22.11 -11.37 1.08
CA TRP A 542 -22.64 -10.26 0.31
C TRP A 542 -22.50 -10.58 -1.17
N ASP A 543 -23.63 -10.81 -1.84
CA ASP A 543 -23.72 -10.70 -3.29
C ASP A 543 -24.05 -9.25 -3.63
N ILE A 544 -23.14 -8.55 -4.31
CA ILE A 544 -23.36 -7.16 -4.74
C ILE A 544 -23.47 -7.08 -6.25
N SER A 545 -24.30 -6.14 -6.70
CA SER A 545 -24.55 -5.86 -8.11
C SER A 545 -23.32 -5.28 -8.82
N SER A 546 -23.38 -5.25 -10.15
CA SER A 546 -22.44 -4.51 -11.00
C SER A 546 -22.43 -3.01 -10.66
N SER A 547 -23.61 -2.41 -10.48
CA SER A 547 -23.80 -0.99 -10.15
C SER A 547 -23.16 -0.61 -8.81
N GLU A 548 -23.39 -1.38 -7.74
CA GLU A 548 -22.74 -1.15 -6.45
C GLU A 548 -21.21 -1.28 -6.54
N ARG A 549 -20.71 -2.26 -7.31
CA ARG A 549 -19.27 -2.40 -7.57
C ARG A 549 -18.70 -1.21 -8.36
N PHE A 550 -19.47 -0.64 -9.29
CA PHE A 550 -19.06 0.54 -10.03
C PHE A 550 -19.06 1.81 -9.16
N ASP A 551 -20.05 1.98 -8.26
CA ASP A 551 -20.02 3.07 -7.27
C ASP A 551 -18.83 2.94 -6.31
N ILE A 552 -18.40 1.73 -5.95
CA ILE A 552 -17.15 1.51 -5.18
C ILE A 552 -15.90 1.99 -5.95
N LEU A 553 -15.85 1.81 -7.27
CA LEU A 553 -14.76 2.34 -8.10
C LEU A 553 -14.82 3.87 -8.18
N LYS A 554 -16.01 4.45 -8.21
CA LYS A 554 -16.28 5.90 -8.19
C LYS A 554 -15.92 6.54 -6.85
N ASP A 555 -16.13 5.85 -5.73
CA ASP A 555 -15.60 6.27 -4.42
C ASP A 555 -14.07 6.35 -4.45
N PHE A 556 -13.41 5.32 -4.99
CA PHE A 556 -11.96 5.31 -5.13
C PHE A 556 -11.44 6.45 -6.01
N THR A 557 -12.09 6.74 -7.15
CA THR A 557 -11.69 7.86 -8.00
C THR A 557 -11.92 9.18 -7.30
N ASN A 558 -13.05 9.38 -6.63
CA ASN A 558 -13.33 10.57 -5.81
C ASN A 558 -12.25 10.81 -4.73
N TYR A 559 -11.91 9.78 -3.95
CA TYR A 559 -10.83 9.88 -2.95
C TYR A 559 -9.45 10.08 -3.60
N GLY A 560 -9.23 9.55 -4.80
CA GLY A 560 -8.03 9.79 -5.61
C GLY A 560 -7.89 11.23 -6.08
N LEU A 561 -8.97 11.85 -6.55
CA LEU A 561 -9.01 13.27 -6.95
C LEU A 561 -8.78 14.19 -5.76
N GLU A 562 -9.27 13.84 -4.57
CA GLU A 562 -8.98 14.57 -3.33
C GLU A 562 -7.50 14.44 -2.91
N HIS A 563 -6.94 13.22 -2.99
CA HIS A 563 -5.62 12.90 -2.45
C HIS A 563 -4.43 13.22 -3.38
N TRP A 564 -4.63 13.09 -4.70
CA TRP A 564 -3.61 13.35 -5.73
C TRP A 564 -3.90 14.57 -6.58
N GLY A 565 -5.18 14.92 -6.75
CA GLY A 565 -5.62 16.14 -7.37
C GLY A 565 -6.66 15.95 -8.47
N SER A 566 -7.40 17.02 -8.74
CA SER A 566 -8.29 17.11 -9.88
C SER A 566 -7.65 17.80 -11.09
N ASP A 567 -6.35 18.12 -11.07
CA ASP A 567 -5.61 18.56 -12.26
C ASP A 567 -5.28 17.36 -13.17
N THR A 568 -4.72 17.62 -14.36
CA THR A 568 -4.33 16.56 -15.31
C THR A 568 -3.43 15.50 -14.67
N GLN A 569 -2.47 15.89 -13.81
CA GLN A 569 -1.58 14.92 -13.17
C GLN A 569 -2.30 14.11 -12.09
N GLY A 570 -3.16 14.74 -11.29
CA GLY A 570 -3.94 14.07 -10.26
C GLY A 570 -4.95 13.08 -10.83
N VAL A 571 -5.64 13.43 -11.92
CA VAL A 571 -6.51 12.52 -12.69
C VAL A 571 -5.72 11.33 -13.21
N GLU A 572 -4.62 11.55 -13.94
CA GLU A 572 -3.84 10.45 -14.52
C GLU A 572 -3.16 9.56 -13.48
N LYS A 573 -2.79 10.15 -12.33
CA LYS A 573 -2.30 9.37 -11.19
C LYS A 573 -3.43 8.53 -10.57
N THR A 574 -4.63 9.08 -10.45
CA THR A 574 -5.84 8.36 -10.01
C THR A 574 -6.15 7.20 -10.95
N ARG A 575 -6.22 7.45 -12.26
CA ARG A 575 -6.42 6.44 -13.32
C ARG A 575 -5.40 5.32 -13.21
N LYS A 576 -4.11 5.66 -13.06
CA LYS A 576 -3.05 4.67 -12.92
C LYS A 576 -3.25 3.73 -11.74
N PHE A 577 -3.61 4.26 -10.55
CA PHE A 577 -3.83 3.40 -9.39
C PHE A 577 -5.16 2.64 -9.45
N LEU A 578 -6.19 3.20 -10.10
CA LEU A 578 -7.42 2.48 -10.45
C LEU A 578 -7.13 1.28 -11.34
N LEU A 579 -6.36 1.45 -12.42
CA LEU A 579 -5.98 0.36 -13.34
C LEU A 579 -5.12 -0.71 -12.65
N GLU A 580 -4.20 -0.33 -11.76
CA GLU A 580 -3.45 -1.29 -10.93
C GLU A 580 -4.41 -2.08 -10.01
N TRP A 581 -5.48 -1.46 -9.50
CA TRP A 581 -6.46 -2.11 -8.65
C TRP A 581 -7.46 -2.98 -9.44
N LEU A 582 -7.93 -2.55 -10.60
CA LEU A 582 -8.76 -3.35 -11.52
C LEU A 582 -8.08 -4.66 -11.91
N SER A 583 -6.75 -4.64 -12.08
CA SER A 583 -5.93 -5.85 -12.28
C SER A 583 -5.96 -6.87 -11.11
N PHE A 584 -6.59 -6.52 -9.99
CA PHE A 584 -6.99 -7.43 -8.91
C PHE A 584 -8.49 -7.66 -8.87
N LEU A 585 -9.30 -6.62 -8.97
CA LEU A 585 -10.76 -6.70 -8.86
C LEU A 585 -11.39 -7.67 -9.88
N CYS A 586 -10.81 -7.79 -11.08
CA CYS A 586 -11.29 -8.71 -12.13
C CYS A 586 -11.20 -10.21 -11.81
N ARG A 587 -10.71 -10.57 -10.61
CA ARG A 587 -10.72 -11.95 -10.09
C ARG A 587 -11.92 -12.23 -9.18
N TYR A 588 -12.70 -11.21 -8.82
CA TYR A 588 -13.93 -11.38 -8.06
C TYR A 588 -14.96 -12.10 -8.92
N ILE A 589 -15.64 -13.06 -8.29
CA ILE A 589 -16.81 -13.73 -8.86
C ILE A 589 -17.98 -13.37 -7.94
N PRO A 590 -19.08 -12.81 -8.47
CA PRO A 590 -20.30 -12.57 -7.69
C PRO A 590 -20.78 -13.83 -6.98
N VAL A 591 -21.27 -13.67 -5.76
CA VAL A 591 -21.70 -14.78 -4.90
C VAL A 591 -22.91 -15.49 -5.52
N GLY A 592 -23.82 -14.76 -6.18
CA GLY A 592 -24.97 -15.31 -6.90
C GLY A 592 -24.63 -16.12 -8.15
N LEU A 593 -23.37 -16.08 -8.62
CA LEU A 593 -22.87 -16.90 -9.73
C LEU A 593 -22.14 -18.17 -9.26
N LEU A 594 -21.92 -18.32 -7.96
CA LEU A 594 -21.21 -19.46 -7.38
C LEU A 594 -22.19 -20.56 -6.97
N GLU A 595 -21.95 -21.76 -7.50
CA GLU A 595 -22.69 -22.98 -7.18
C GLU A 595 -22.41 -23.49 -5.75
N HIS A 596 -21.22 -23.20 -5.23
CA HIS A 596 -20.77 -23.58 -3.89
C HIS A 596 -20.00 -22.42 -3.24
N LEU A 597 -20.24 -22.20 -1.96
CA LEU A 597 -19.55 -21.22 -1.12
C LEU A 597 -18.76 -21.94 -0.01
N PRO A 598 -17.67 -21.34 0.51
CA PRO A 598 -16.99 -20.14 0.03
C PRO A 598 -16.02 -20.44 -1.14
N GLN A 599 -15.77 -19.44 -1.99
CA GLN A 599 -14.80 -19.53 -3.09
C GLN A 599 -13.39 -19.87 -2.57
N ARG A 600 -12.69 -20.85 -3.17
CA ARG A 600 -11.37 -21.30 -2.69
C ARG A 600 -10.22 -20.57 -3.38
N ILE A 601 -9.11 -20.41 -2.66
CA ILE A 601 -7.88 -19.78 -3.18
C ILE A 601 -7.24 -20.52 -4.37
N ASN A 602 -7.70 -21.73 -4.72
CA ASN A 602 -7.20 -22.51 -5.83
C ASN A 602 -8.15 -22.66 -7.03
N GLU A 603 -9.33 -22.06 -7.00
CA GLU A 603 -10.24 -21.95 -8.15
C GLU A 603 -9.88 -20.71 -8.99
N ARG A 604 -9.74 -20.85 -10.32
CA ARG A 604 -9.69 -19.68 -11.21
C ARG A 604 -11.10 -19.46 -11.76
N PRO A 605 -11.58 -18.20 -11.91
CA PRO A 605 -12.74 -17.99 -12.76
C PRO A 605 -12.44 -18.57 -14.15
N PRO A 606 -13.35 -19.40 -14.72
CA PRO A 606 -13.40 -19.61 -16.16
C PRO A 606 -13.83 -18.30 -16.84
N TYR A 607 -13.92 -18.30 -18.17
CA TYR A 607 -14.67 -17.23 -18.83
C TYR A 607 -16.16 -17.45 -18.53
N TYR A 608 -16.81 -16.40 -18.03
CA TYR A 608 -18.24 -16.40 -17.72
C TYR A 608 -18.86 -15.09 -18.19
N LEU A 609 -20.10 -15.15 -18.68
CA LEU A 609 -20.92 -13.95 -18.84
C LEU A 609 -21.53 -13.62 -17.49
N GLY A 610 -21.43 -12.36 -17.09
CA GLY A 610 -22.05 -11.83 -15.88
C GLY A 610 -23.57 -11.71 -16.03
N ARG A 611 -24.23 -11.22 -14.98
CA ARG A 611 -25.67 -10.87 -15.03
C ARG A 611 -25.97 -9.65 -15.93
N ASP A 612 -24.95 -8.91 -16.32
CA ASP A 612 -25.03 -7.75 -17.19
C ASP A 612 -23.66 -7.46 -17.86
N TYR A 613 -23.67 -6.53 -18.83
CA TYR A 613 -22.47 -6.11 -19.54
C TYR A 613 -21.36 -5.60 -18.61
N LEU A 614 -21.71 -4.84 -17.57
CA LEU A 614 -20.75 -4.18 -16.68
C LEU A 614 -20.09 -5.18 -15.72
N GLU A 615 -20.80 -6.22 -15.31
CA GLU A 615 -20.28 -7.38 -14.58
C GLU A 615 -19.27 -8.17 -15.43
N THR A 616 -19.62 -8.44 -16.69
CA THR A 616 -18.74 -9.10 -17.67
C THR A 616 -17.49 -8.26 -17.96
N LEU A 617 -17.65 -6.95 -18.15
CA LEU A 617 -16.56 -6.00 -18.40
C LEU A 617 -15.59 -5.94 -17.20
N MET A 618 -16.11 -5.91 -15.98
CA MET A 618 -15.30 -5.98 -14.76
C MET A 618 -14.59 -7.32 -14.57
N ALA A 619 -15.13 -8.43 -15.08
CA ALA A 619 -14.49 -9.75 -15.05
C ALA A 619 -13.35 -9.89 -16.08
N SER A 620 -13.28 -9.01 -17.10
CA SER A 620 -12.25 -9.09 -18.14
C SER A 620 -10.83 -8.97 -17.58
N GLN A 621 -9.92 -9.78 -18.12
CA GLN A 621 -8.49 -9.71 -17.82
C GLN A 621 -7.71 -8.89 -18.88
N ASN A 622 -8.39 -8.30 -19.86
CA ASN A 622 -7.76 -7.42 -20.84
C ASN A 622 -7.55 -6.00 -20.27
N VAL A 623 -6.41 -5.40 -20.60
CA VAL A 623 -6.06 -4.04 -20.17
C VAL A 623 -6.98 -3.00 -20.82
N ASP A 624 -7.39 -3.20 -22.07
CA ASP A 624 -8.22 -2.24 -22.79
C ASP A 624 -9.60 -2.11 -22.15
N ASP A 625 -10.16 -3.21 -21.62
CA ASP A 625 -11.43 -3.20 -20.90
C ASP A 625 -11.31 -2.47 -19.55
N TRP A 626 -10.17 -2.60 -18.85
CA TRP A 626 -9.89 -1.78 -17.66
C TRP A 626 -9.74 -0.29 -18.01
N ILE A 627 -9.19 0.03 -19.20
CA ILE A 627 -9.11 1.39 -19.70
C ILE A 627 -10.52 1.93 -19.93
N LYS A 628 -11.41 1.21 -20.63
CA LYS A 628 -12.83 1.59 -20.81
C LYS A 628 -13.51 1.91 -19.46
N ILE A 629 -13.40 1.03 -18.46
CA ILE A 629 -13.94 1.27 -17.10
C ILE A 629 -13.37 2.57 -16.50
N SER A 630 -12.07 2.82 -16.68
CA SER A 630 -11.44 4.05 -16.20
C SER A 630 -11.92 5.30 -16.95
N GLU A 631 -12.31 5.17 -18.22
CA GLU A 631 -12.85 6.28 -19.03
C GLU A 631 -14.27 6.65 -18.64
N LEU A 632 -15.11 5.67 -18.26
CA LEU A 632 -16.42 5.94 -17.67
C LEU A 632 -16.34 6.77 -16.38
N LEU A 633 -15.24 6.67 -15.62
CA LEU A 633 -15.05 7.33 -14.32
C LEU A 633 -14.20 8.61 -14.38
N LEU A 634 -13.27 8.72 -15.32
CA LEU A 634 -12.27 9.78 -15.41
C LEU A 634 -12.17 10.41 -16.81
N GLY A 635 -13.15 10.15 -17.68
CA GLY A 635 -13.19 10.59 -19.07
C GLY A 635 -12.10 9.94 -19.95
N PRO A 636 -12.07 10.26 -21.26
CA PRO A 636 -11.27 9.55 -22.25
C PRO A 636 -9.76 9.66 -22.02
N VAL A 637 -9.01 8.64 -22.42
CA VAL A 637 -7.54 8.67 -22.45
C VAL A 637 -7.01 9.25 -23.77
N PRO A 638 -5.79 9.83 -23.80
CA PRO A 638 -5.13 10.16 -25.06
C PRO A 638 -4.88 8.90 -25.91
N PRO A 639 -4.92 8.97 -27.25
CA PRO A 639 -4.70 7.79 -28.13
C PRO A 639 -3.35 7.07 -27.96
N SER A 640 -2.35 7.74 -27.39
CA SER A 640 -1.03 7.17 -27.07
C SER A 640 -0.91 6.60 -25.65
N PHE A 641 -2.00 6.57 -24.88
CA PHE A 641 -2.03 6.03 -23.53
C PHE A 641 -1.85 4.51 -23.56
N THR A 642 -0.85 4.03 -22.82
CA THR A 642 -0.57 2.59 -22.68
C THR A 642 -0.37 2.25 -21.22
N PHE A 643 -1.11 1.26 -20.73
CA PHE A 643 -0.96 0.71 -19.39
C PHE A 643 -0.36 -0.69 -19.45
N LEU A 644 0.51 -1.00 -18.49
CA LEU A 644 1.01 -2.33 -18.23
C LEU A 644 0.94 -2.54 -16.71
N PRO A 645 0.21 -3.53 -16.19
CA PRO A 645 0.09 -3.74 -14.75
C PRO A 645 1.44 -4.08 -14.12
N LYS A 646 1.70 -3.57 -12.92
CA LYS A 646 2.96 -3.80 -12.18
C LYS A 646 3.08 -5.26 -11.70
N HIS A 647 1.95 -5.90 -11.45
CA HIS A 647 1.87 -7.32 -11.11
C HIS A 647 1.31 -8.06 -12.31
N LYS A 648 2.14 -8.81 -13.04
CA LYS A 648 1.62 -9.79 -14.00
C LYS A 648 0.78 -10.81 -13.21
N ALA A 649 -0.45 -11.06 -13.66
CA ALA A 649 -1.40 -12.00 -13.04
C ALA A 649 -0.89 -13.46 -12.96
N ASN A 650 0.24 -13.76 -13.59
CA ASN A 650 0.84 -15.08 -13.69
C ASN A 650 1.69 -15.38 -12.43
N SER A 651 1.03 -15.58 -11.29
CA SER A 651 1.66 -16.16 -10.09
C SER A 651 1.78 -17.68 -10.14
N TYR A 652 1.56 -18.27 -11.32
CA TYR A 652 1.84 -19.65 -11.67
C TYR A 652 2.35 -19.65 -13.12
N ARG A 653 3.42 -20.38 -13.38
CA ARG A 653 3.95 -20.66 -14.71
C ARG A 653 4.04 -22.18 -14.84
#